data_AF-A0A7V5TN99-F1
#
_entry.id   AF-A0A7V5TN99-F1
#
_cell.length_a   1.000
_cell.length_b   1.000
_cell.length_c   1.000
_cell.angle_alpha   90.00
_cell.angle_beta   90.00
_cell.angle_gamma   90.00
#
_symmetry.space_group_name_H-M   'P 1'
#
loop_
_entity.id
_entity.type
_entity.pdbx_description
1 polymer ?
#
loop_
_entity_poly.entity_id
_entity_poly.type
_entity_poly.pdbx_seq_one_letter_code
_entity_poly.pdbx_strand_id
1 'polypeptide(L)'
;LYDGFQSGDYDEAVQLVNVGDGPADLTGWQLCKETGSGLGCRSLPAAVLSPTARLWLARRASSFTLSFGFPPDYEMSSWLPYNLSNSGDEVVLRDGNGDTVDAVVYEGGDTAVIGWEGAAVRHSTVGREEGQILYRIPDERTGLPVTDTNTAADWIQYAGDVQRGRRVLYPGWDLDPLFWPLTVTEPATVVVGITPDNGFAVISQTIARARRTISLEVYSLRHPAVITALVQKARQGVRVRVLLEGGQVGVSADDYRWQQELWACQQIEAAGGECWFMIHETGDDIFNRYDYLHAKFLIVDDEWVFLGSQNFTASSMPSDDKGNGTYGSRGVVLATNAPAVVARAARVFALDCDPAHHNDILRWNTAYTARYGPPDAGYTPVVTVPDYTTSTVRFPAPLAVSGTVGFELFTAPEAALRRSDALLGLLSRAGAGDEVYVEQMYEYVAWGDDPAADPNLRLAAYIEAARRGARVRILLNGGTFGEPYYANVNTATVAYVNQIAADEGLDLQAAIGDPTQYGIHNKMVLVHLADEGGYAHVGSINGSESSSKLNREMAIQVRSDPVYRYLKRLFEADWWIGQPVFLPLVLRDYAPPPPPEPPVDYLVISEVYYAVRNPESEWVEIYNPTDGPVALDGYQVGDAESPSRYEGMYRFPPSTTLPSGAVLVVAYDGSQVPQADFEIYDNSDTPEMLTSTWGTGDWTLRNDGDQVLLLGPGDQVVDVVVWGDATYTGTLAHPGVSRFTHSLERYPPYYDTDDCAHDFR
;
A
#
# COMPACT_ATOMS: atom_id res chain seq x y z
N LEU A 1 15.48 -22.23 -18.76
CA LEU A 1 16.44 -21.30 -18.14
C LEU A 1 17.72 -21.35 -18.95
N TYR A 2 18.11 -20.23 -19.55
CA TYR A 2 19.32 -20.12 -20.36
C TYR A 2 20.36 -19.21 -19.70
N ASP A 3 19.94 -18.04 -19.19
CA ASP A 3 20.72 -17.11 -18.40
C ASP A 3 20.47 -17.39 -16.91
N GLY A 4 21.32 -18.21 -16.31
CA GLY A 4 21.12 -18.79 -14.97
C GLY A 4 21.72 -17.93 -13.85
N PHE A 5 21.42 -18.27 -12.59
CA PHE A 5 21.98 -17.57 -11.42
C PHE A 5 23.33 -18.12 -10.98
N GLN A 6 23.67 -19.34 -11.41
CA GLN A 6 24.86 -20.03 -10.91
C GLN A 6 26.03 -19.80 -11.83
N SER A 7 27.20 -19.49 -11.26
CA SER A 7 28.43 -19.21 -12.00
C SER A 7 28.66 -20.12 -13.22
N GLY A 8 28.70 -19.52 -14.41
CA GLY A 8 28.88 -20.24 -15.68
C GLY A 8 27.66 -21.01 -16.15
N ASP A 9 26.46 -20.62 -15.70
CA ASP A 9 25.14 -21.11 -16.11
C ASP A 9 24.98 -22.63 -15.88
N TYR A 10 25.52 -23.14 -14.76
CA TYR A 10 25.40 -24.57 -14.44
C TYR A 10 23.97 -24.99 -14.08
N ASP A 11 23.10 -24.05 -13.76
CA ASP A 11 21.67 -24.24 -13.51
C ASP A 11 20.81 -24.15 -14.78
N GLU A 12 21.40 -24.02 -15.97
CA GLU A 12 20.70 -24.18 -17.26
C GLU A 12 19.80 -25.42 -17.27
N ALA A 13 18.57 -25.22 -17.74
CA ALA A 13 17.56 -26.26 -17.72
C ALA A 13 16.47 -26.06 -18.77
N VAL A 14 15.91 -27.19 -19.22
CA VAL A 14 14.77 -27.27 -20.13
C VAL A 14 13.69 -28.15 -19.50
N GLN A 15 12.45 -27.67 -19.49
CA GLN A 15 11.29 -28.46 -19.09
C GLN A 15 10.57 -29.00 -20.31
N LEU A 16 10.29 -30.29 -20.33
CA LEU A 16 9.39 -30.92 -21.29
C LEU A 16 8.01 -31.08 -20.66
N VAL A 17 6.95 -30.90 -21.44
CA VAL A 17 5.56 -31.16 -21.03
C VAL A 17 4.85 -31.99 -22.09
N ASN A 18 4.15 -33.03 -21.67
CA ASN A 18 3.33 -33.81 -22.59
C ASN A 18 1.93 -33.19 -22.68
N VAL A 19 1.66 -32.49 -23.78
CA VAL A 19 0.35 -31.88 -24.09
C VAL A 19 -0.61 -32.84 -24.81
N GLY A 20 -0.16 -34.05 -25.15
CA GLY A 20 -0.98 -35.06 -25.83
C GLY A 20 -1.85 -35.88 -24.87
N ASP A 21 -2.83 -36.58 -25.45
CA ASP A 21 -3.78 -37.42 -24.69
C ASP A 21 -3.21 -38.80 -24.30
N GLY A 22 -2.01 -39.15 -24.77
CA GLY A 22 -1.36 -40.44 -24.54
C GLY A 22 0.07 -40.29 -24.00
N PRO A 23 0.65 -41.36 -23.41
CA PRO A 23 2.02 -41.34 -22.93
C PRO A 23 3.01 -41.14 -24.09
N ALA A 24 4.02 -40.29 -23.88
CA ALA A 24 5.11 -40.07 -24.82
C ALA A 24 6.35 -40.87 -24.37
N ASP A 25 6.81 -41.81 -25.19
CA ASP A 25 8.06 -42.54 -24.98
C ASP A 25 9.22 -41.73 -25.56
N LEU A 26 10.07 -41.21 -24.67
CA LEU A 26 11.23 -40.39 -25.02
C LEU A 26 12.46 -41.22 -25.42
N THR A 27 12.33 -42.54 -25.53
CA THR A 27 13.43 -43.42 -25.93
C THR A 27 13.94 -43.04 -27.33
N GLY A 28 15.22 -42.70 -27.41
CA GLY A 28 15.89 -42.29 -28.66
C GLY A 28 15.69 -40.81 -29.02
N TRP A 29 14.89 -40.05 -28.26
CA TRP A 29 14.72 -38.63 -28.48
C TRP A 29 16.00 -37.85 -28.14
N GLN A 30 16.13 -36.65 -28.71
CA GLN A 30 17.32 -35.82 -28.57
C GLN A 30 16.95 -34.36 -28.32
N LEU A 31 17.78 -33.69 -27.53
CA LEU A 31 17.81 -32.23 -27.40
C LEU A 31 18.98 -31.69 -28.22
N CYS A 32 18.75 -30.68 -29.05
CA CYS A 32 19.74 -30.16 -29.98
C CYS A 32 19.78 -28.62 -29.97
N LYS A 33 20.87 -28.05 -30.47
CA LYS A 33 21.03 -26.63 -30.83
C LYS A 33 21.89 -26.47 -32.09
N GLU A 34 21.82 -25.34 -32.79
CA GLU A 34 22.69 -25.08 -33.93
C GLU A 34 24.16 -24.88 -33.50
N THR A 35 25.11 -25.28 -34.35
CA THR A 35 26.56 -25.22 -34.07
C THR A 35 27.36 -24.53 -35.18
N GLY A 36 26.69 -23.92 -36.16
CA GLY A 36 27.27 -23.38 -37.39
C GLY A 36 27.60 -24.43 -38.45
N SER A 37 27.47 -25.72 -38.12
CA SER A 37 27.68 -26.84 -39.05
C SER A 37 26.49 -27.82 -39.09
N GLY A 38 25.36 -27.41 -38.50
CA GLY A 38 24.17 -28.21 -38.26
C GLY A 38 23.91 -28.44 -36.76
N LEU A 39 22.86 -29.21 -36.48
CA LEU A 39 22.40 -29.48 -35.12
C LEU A 39 23.38 -30.37 -34.32
N GLY A 40 23.84 -29.84 -33.18
CA GLY A 40 24.59 -30.57 -32.17
C GLY A 40 23.66 -31.20 -31.13
N CYS A 41 23.38 -32.50 -31.26
CA CYS A 41 22.37 -33.20 -30.47
C CYS A 41 22.93 -34.01 -29.28
N ARG A 42 22.15 -34.10 -28.20
CA ARG A 42 22.36 -34.94 -27.02
C ARG A 42 21.15 -35.82 -26.78
N SER A 43 21.37 -37.10 -26.58
CA SER A 43 20.28 -38.05 -26.29
C SER A 43 19.62 -37.72 -24.97
N LEU A 44 18.29 -37.78 -24.94
CA LEU A 44 17.52 -37.70 -23.71
C LEU A 44 17.61 -39.00 -22.91
N PRO A 45 17.40 -38.96 -21.59
CA PRO A 45 17.17 -40.15 -20.78
C PRO A 45 15.96 -40.94 -21.31
N ALA A 46 16.04 -42.28 -21.27
CA ALA A 46 14.89 -43.12 -21.58
C ALA A 46 13.83 -42.96 -20.48
N ALA A 47 12.71 -42.34 -20.84
CA ALA A 47 11.61 -42.03 -19.94
C ALA A 47 10.27 -42.07 -20.68
N VAL A 48 9.18 -42.33 -19.95
CA VAL A 48 7.82 -42.24 -20.47
C VAL A 48 7.10 -41.10 -19.75
N LEU A 49 6.73 -40.07 -20.49
CA LEU A 49 6.04 -38.90 -19.95
C LEU A 49 4.53 -39.09 -20.11
N SER A 50 3.82 -39.25 -18.99
CA SER A 50 2.35 -39.38 -19.00
C SER A 50 1.68 -38.10 -19.51
N PRO A 51 0.44 -38.15 -20.00
CA PRO A 51 -0.33 -36.95 -20.34
C PRO A 51 -0.27 -35.91 -19.22
N THR A 52 -0.13 -34.64 -19.57
CA THR A 52 0.00 -33.47 -18.68
C THR A 52 1.23 -33.46 -17.77
N ALA A 53 2.05 -34.51 -17.76
CA ALA A 53 3.23 -34.56 -16.92
C ALA A 53 4.34 -33.65 -17.47
N ARG A 54 5.15 -33.13 -16.55
CA ARG A 54 6.31 -32.28 -16.81
C ARG A 54 7.58 -33.01 -16.40
N LEU A 55 8.70 -32.70 -17.05
CA LEU A 55 10.01 -33.29 -16.78
C LEU A 55 11.10 -32.25 -16.96
N TRP A 56 11.90 -32.00 -15.93
CA TRP A 56 13.06 -31.12 -15.94
C TRP A 56 14.34 -31.85 -16.34
N LEU A 57 15.00 -31.34 -17.37
CA LEU A 57 16.34 -31.70 -17.80
C LEU A 57 17.27 -30.57 -17.39
N ALA A 58 18.28 -30.85 -16.57
CA ALA A 58 19.25 -29.86 -16.13
C ALA A 58 20.68 -30.21 -16.55
N ARG A 59 21.49 -29.16 -16.70
CA ARG A 59 22.93 -29.29 -16.96
C ARG A 59 23.68 -29.88 -15.79
N ARG A 60 23.41 -29.38 -14.59
CA ARG A 60 23.99 -29.86 -13.33
C ARG A 60 22.94 -29.82 -12.22
N ALA A 61 22.59 -30.98 -11.67
CA ALA A 61 21.53 -31.12 -10.69
C ALA A 61 21.79 -30.30 -9.43
N SER A 62 23.03 -30.21 -8.95
CA SER A 62 23.34 -29.43 -7.73
C SER A 62 23.09 -27.94 -7.90
N SER A 63 23.45 -27.38 -9.06
CA SER A 63 23.26 -25.95 -9.37
C SER A 63 21.78 -25.66 -9.64
N PHE A 64 21.10 -26.52 -10.39
CA PHE A 64 19.64 -26.45 -10.56
C PHE A 64 18.92 -26.47 -9.21
N THR A 65 19.26 -27.42 -8.33
CA THR A 65 18.61 -27.55 -7.01
C THR A 65 18.82 -26.29 -6.17
N LEU A 66 19.98 -25.65 -6.27
CA LEU A 66 20.26 -24.40 -5.54
C LEU A 66 19.38 -23.24 -6.01
N SER A 67 19.16 -23.09 -7.32
CA SER A 67 18.32 -22.03 -7.88
C SER A 67 16.81 -22.33 -7.80
N PHE A 68 16.41 -23.58 -8.06
CA PHE A 68 14.99 -23.96 -8.17
C PHE A 68 14.40 -24.48 -6.87
N GLY A 69 15.24 -24.98 -5.96
CA GLY A 69 14.80 -25.50 -4.69
C GLY A 69 14.44 -26.98 -4.63
N PHE A 70 14.42 -27.64 -5.77
CA PHE A 70 14.14 -29.07 -5.90
C PHE A 70 15.08 -29.68 -6.93
N PRO A 71 15.39 -30.99 -6.84
CA PRO A 71 16.23 -31.64 -7.83
C PRO A 71 15.51 -31.74 -9.19
N PRO A 72 16.24 -31.66 -10.31
CA PRO A 72 15.65 -31.93 -11.61
C PRO A 72 15.28 -33.41 -11.71
N ASP A 73 14.36 -33.75 -12.62
CA ASP A 73 14.05 -35.16 -12.89
C ASP A 73 15.27 -35.89 -13.46
N TYR A 74 16.06 -35.21 -14.29
CA TYR A 74 17.30 -35.75 -14.85
C TYR A 74 18.41 -34.70 -14.96
N GLU A 75 19.61 -35.08 -14.51
CA GLU A 75 20.86 -34.47 -14.97
C GLU A 75 21.28 -35.12 -16.28
N MET A 76 21.49 -34.31 -17.32
CA MET A 76 21.93 -34.83 -18.62
C MET A 76 23.38 -35.32 -18.54
N SER A 77 23.66 -36.53 -19.06
CA SER A 77 25.02 -37.10 -19.07
C SER A 77 26.05 -36.25 -19.84
N SER A 78 25.55 -35.43 -20.76
CA SER A 78 26.31 -34.41 -21.48
C SER A 78 25.35 -33.33 -21.91
N TRP A 79 25.65 -32.08 -21.55
CA TRP A 79 24.83 -30.94 -21.94
C TRP A 79 25.02 -30.54 -23.40
N LEU A 80 24.22 -29.58 -23.86
CA LEU A 80 24.29 -29.05 -25.22
C LEU A 80 25.68 -28.47 -25.53
N PRO A 81 26.18 -28.58 -26.78
CA PRO A 81 27.49 -28.07 -27.14
C PRO A 81 27.65 -26.58 -26.86
N TYR A 82 28.70 -26.21 -26.13
CA TYR A 82 28.99 -24.82 -25.74
C TYR A 82 27.92 -24.17 -24.84
N ASN A 83 27.09 -24.97 -24.17
CA ASN A 83 26.00 -24.52 -23.30
C ASN A 83 24.93 -23.70 -24.05
N LEU A 84 23.97 -23.15 -23.32
CA LEU A 84 23.02 -22.18 -23.86
C LEU A 84 23.65 -20.77 -23.74
N SER A 85 23.67 -20.01 -24.83
CA SER A 85 24.24 -18.68 -24.92
C SER A 85 23.24 -17.68 -24.40
N ASN A 86 23.66 -16.81 -23.48
CA ASN A 86 22.81 -15.72 -22.98
C ASN A 86 22.49 -14.68 -24.05
N SER A 87 23.30 -14.62 -25.12
CA SER A 87 23.04 -13.75 -26.28
C SER A 87 22.15 -14.40 -27.36
N GLY A 88 21.77 -15.66 -27.19
CA GLY A 88 20.81 -16.37 -28.04
C GLY A 88 21.31 -17.69 -28.60
N ASP A 89 20.38 -18.64 -28.70
CA ASP A 89 20.48 -19.94 -29.34
C ASP A 89 19.06 -20.46 -29.65
N GLU A 90 19.00 -21.73 -30.05
CA GLU A 90 17.80 -22.51 -30.22
C GLU A 90 17.86 -23.76 -29.34
N VAL A 91 16.70 -24.24 -28.94
CA VAL A 91 16.53 -25.55 -28.32
C VAL A 91 15.55 -26.34 -29.19
N VAL A 92 16.03 -27.39 -29.82
CA VAL A 92 15.27 -28.22 -30.77
C VAL A 92 15.09 -29.63 -30.19
N LEU A 93 13.84 -30.07 -30.08
CA LEU A 93 13.47 -31.40 -29.64
C LEU A 93 13.26 -32.30 -30.87
N ARG A 94 13.95 -33.44 -30.93
CA ARG A 94 13.81 -34.43 -32.01
C ARG A 94 13.36 -35.79 -31.47
N ASP A 95 12.48 -36.46 -32.21
CA ASP A 95 12.02 -37.81 -31.87
C ASP A 95 13.08 -38.89 -32.20
N GLY A 96 12.76 -40.15 -31.94
CA GLY A 96 13.65 -41.29 -32.24
C GLY A 96 13.91 -41.55 -33.72
N ASN A 97 13.13 -40.96 -34.63
CA ASN A 97 13.37 -41.00 -36.09
C ASN A 97 14.26 -39.84 -36.55
N GLY A 98 14.48 -38.85 -35.68
CA GLY A 98 15.18 -37.61 -36.00
C GLY A 98 14.28 -36.53 -36.59
N ASP A 99 12.95 -36.66 -36.51
CA ASP A 99 12.06 -35.57 -36.93
C ASP A 99 11.99 -34.51 -35.82
N THR A 100 11.96 -33.23 -36.20
CA THR A 100 11.75 -32.15 -35.22
C THR A 100 10.31 -32.20 -34.69
N VAL A 101 10.17 -32.22 -33.37
CA VAL A 101 8.90 -32.25 -32.65
C VAL A 101 8.49 -30.84 -32.20
N ASP A 102 9.44 -30.10 -31.63
CA ASP A 102 9.25 -28.72 -31.15
C ASP A 102 10.60 -27.98 -31.21
N ALA A 103 10.55 -26.65 -31.33
CA ALA A 103 11.71 -25.80 -31.25
C ALA A 103 11.36 -24.47 -30.54
N VAL A 104 12.35 -23.92 -29.85
CA VAL A 104 12.33 -22.52 -29.41
C VAL A 104 13.60 -21.83 -29.85
N VAL A 105 13.46 -20.64 -30.42
CA VAL A 105 14.58 -19.75 -30.74
C VAL A 105 14.48 -18.55 -29.81
N TYR A 106 15.58 -18.17 -29.16
CA TYR A 106 15.60 -17.05 -28.24
C TYR A 106 16.76 -16.10 -28.50
N GLU A 107 16.57 -14.84 -28.13
CA GLU A 107 17.49 -13.73 -28.31
C GLU A 107 18.07 -13.62 -29.74
N GLY A 108 19.39 -13.75 -29.89
CA GLY A 108 20.10 -13.72 -31.17
C GLY A 108 20.17 -15.05 -31.92
N GLY A 109 19.40 -16.08 -31.52
CA GLY A 109 19.39 -17.39 -32.17
C GLY A 109 18.95 -17.37 -33.64
N ASP A 110 19.31 -18.43 -34.37
CA ASP A 110 18.98 -18.68 -35.76
C ASP A 110 17.51 -19.06 -35.95
N THR A 111 16.73 -18.08 -36.39
CA THR A 111 15.30 -18.25 -36.73
C THR A 111 15.04 -19.13 -37.96
N ALA A 112 16.07 -19.63 -38.66
CA ALA A 112 15.92 -20.51 -39.81
C ALA A 112 15.81 -22.01 -39.45
N VAL A 113 15.90 -22.37 -38.16
CA VAL A 113 15.75 -23.77 -37.72
C VAL A 113 14.36 -24.33 -38.03
N ILE A 114 14.31 -25.62 -38.38
CA ILE A 114 13.05 -26.34 -38.61
C ILE A 114 12.26 -26.39 -37.30
N GLY A 115 10.96 -26.13 -37.37
CA GLY A 115 10.07 -26.12 -36.19
C GLY A 115 9.91 -24.75 -35.54
N TRP A 116 10.46 -23.68 -36.13
CA TRP A 116 10.27 -22.31 -35.68
C TRP A 116 9.83 -21.39 -36.82
N GLU A 117 8.96 -20.41 -36.52
CA GLU A 117 8.51 -19.40 -37.43
C GLU A 117 8.62 -17.99 -36.81
N GLY A 118 9.18 -17.06 -37.58
CA GLY A 118 9.24 -15.64 -37.19
C GLY A 118 10.36 -15.30 -36.21
N ALA A 119 10.17 -14.22 -35.45
CA ALA A 119 11.19 -13.68 -34.56
C ALA A 119 11.47 -14.59 -33.36
N ALA A 120 12.68 -14.54 -32.84
CA ALA A 120 13.07 -15.21 -31.61
C ALA A 120 12.31 -14.64 -30.39
N VAL A 121 12.11 -15.48 -29.37
CA VAL A 121 11.66 -15.03 -28.05
C VAL A 121 12.71 -14.11 -27.45
N ARG A 122 12.28 -12.96 -26.91
CA ARG A 122 13.12 -12.06 -26.13
C ARG A 122 12.74 -12.17 -24.66
N HIS A 123 13.67 -11.92 -23.76
CA HIS A 123 13.35 -11.70 -22.35
C HIS A 123 12.34 -10.55 -22.21
N SER A 124 11.53 -10.61 -21.15
CA SER A 124 10.63 -9.52 -20.81
C SER A 124 11.45 -8.38 -20.21
N THR A 125 11.16 -7.14 -20.61
CA THR A 125 11.76 -5.95 -19.96
C THR A 125 11.15 -5.63 -18.60
N VAL A 126 10.10 -6.37 -18.20
CA VAL A 126 9.50 -6.31 -16.87
C VAL A 126 10.36 -7.17 -15.93
N GLY A 127 10.96 -6.58 -14.90
CA GLY A 127 11.84 -7.29 -13.96
C GLY A 127 13.30 -7.38 -14.43
N ARG A 128 14.07 -8.31 -13.86
CA ARG A 128 15.48 -8.56 -14.20
C ARG A 128 15.61 -9.51 -15.39
N GLU A 129 16.65 -9.32 -16.20
CA GLU A 129 16.95 -10.20 -17.36
C GLU A 129 17.48 -11.57 -16.88
N GLU A 130 18.49 -11.55 -16.02
CA GLU A 130 19.11 -12.75 -15.45
C GLU A 130 18.09 -13.60 -14.68
N GLY A 131 18.10 -14.90 -14.96
CA GLY A 131 17.22 -15.87 -14.32
C GLY A 131 15.85 -16.02 -14.96
N GLN A 132 15.49 -15.25 -16.00
CA GLN A 132 14.17 -15.43 -16.62
C GLN A 132 14.01 -16.82 -17.23
N ILE A 133 12.98 -17.52 -16.77
CA ILE A 133 12.51 -18.75 -17.40
C ILE A 133 11.59 -18.36 -18.55
N LEU A 134 12.06 -18.59 -19.79
CA LEU A 134 11.16 -18.60 -20.94
C LEU A 134 10.09 -19.66 -20.68
N TYR A 135 8.83 -19.23 -20.63
CA TYR A 135 7.71 -20.08 -20.26
C TYR A 135 6.56 -19.89 -21.24
N ARG A 136 5.95 -20.98 -21.71
CA ARG A 136 4.79 -20.93 -22.60
C ARG A 136 3.58 -20.35 -21.86
N ILE A 137 2.77 -19.53 -22.53
CA ILE A 137 1.53 -18.97 -21.96
C ILE A 137 0.63 -20.14 -21.50
N PRO A 138 0.31 -20.25 -20.20
CA PRO A 138 -0.58 -21.30 -19.72
C PRO A 138 -2.04 -20.96 -20.03
N ASP A 139 -2.80 -21.96 -20.49
CA ASP A 139 -4.25 -21.88 -20.60
C ASP A 139 -4.87 -21.80 -19.19
N GLU A 140 -5.72 -20.79 -18.97
CA GLU A 140 -6.27 -20.52 -17.65
C GLU A 140 -7.13 -21.66 -17.09
N ARG A 141 -7.67 -22.55 -17.95
CA ARG A 141 -8.52 -23.67 -17.55
C ARG A 141 -7.72 -24.94 -17.30
N THR A 142 -6.74 -25.26 -18.15
CA THR A 142 -6.00 -26.52 -18.07
C THR A 142 -4.64 -26.40 -17.38
N GLY A 143 -4.05 -25.19 -17.33
CA GLY A 143 -2.70 -24.96 -16.81
C GLY A 143 -1.59 -25.50 -17.74
N LEU A 144 -1.96 -26.04 -18.89
CA LEU A 144 -1.03 -26.47 -19.94
C LEU A 144 -0.74 -25.31 -20.89
N PRO A 145 0.35 -25.36 -21.67
CA PRO A 145 0.58 -24.39 -22.74
C PRO A 145 -0.66 -24.23 -23.64
N VAL A 146 -0.93 -22.98 -24.05
CA VAL A 146 -1.86 -22.71 -25.15
C VAL A 146 -1.34 -23.37 -26.44
N THR A 147 -2.19 -23.42 -27.48
CA THR A 147 -1.81 -24.00 -28.77
C THR A 147 -0.50 -23.42 -29.28
N ASP A 148 0.46 -24.31 -29.53
CA ASP A 148 1.76 -23.98 -30.09
C ASP A 148 1.62 -23.53 -31.54
N THR A 149 2.08 -22.32 -31.83
CA THR A 149 2.13 -21.75 -33.17
C THR A 149 3.53 -21.75 -33.76
N ASN A 150 4.52 -22.31 -33.04
CA ASN A 150 5.94 -22.28 -33.35
C ASN A 150 6.49 -20.84 -33.42
N THR A 151 5.92 -19.90 -32.65
CA THR A 151 6.35 -18.50 -32.68
C THR A 151 6.63 -17.93 -31.30
N ALA A 152 7.27 -16.76 -31.25
CA ALA A 152 7.46 -16.04 -30.01
C ALA A 152 6.14 -15.67 -29.30
N ALA A 153 4.99 -15.65 -30.00
CA ALA A 153 3.69 -15.28 -29.43
C ALA A 153 3.15 -16.28 -28.40
N ASP A 154 3.73 -17.48 -28.34
CA ASP A 154 3.30 -18.53 -27.42
C ASP A 154 3.93 -18.40 -26.02
N TRP A 155 4.79 -17.40 -25.79
CA TRP A 155 5.63 -17.26 -24.60
C TRP A 155 5.18 -16.08 -23.73
N ILE A 156 5.24 -16.23 -22.40
CA ILE A 156 4.80 -15.18 -21.46
C ILE A 156 5.65 -13.91 -21.56
N GLN A 157 6.83 -13.98 -22.15
CA GLN A 157 7.70 -12.82 -22.41
C GLN A 157 7.26 -11.99 -23.63
N TYR A 158 6.37 -12.50 -24.48
CA TYR A 158 6.06 -11.87 -25.76
C TYR A 158 5.53 -10.44 -25.60
N ALA A 159 6.28 -9.47 -26.12
CA ALA A 159 5.95 -8.05 -25.99
C ALA A 159 4.71 -7.63 -26.79
N GLY A 160 4.31 -8.41 -27.79
CA GLY A 160 3.12 -8.13 -28.61
C GLY A 160 1.79 -8.54 -27.97
N ASP A 161 1.79 -9.33 -26.89
CA ASP A 161 0.57 -9.69 -26.16
C ASP A 161 0.54 -8.95 -24.81
N VAL A 162 -0.18 -7.84 -24.76
CA VAL A 162 -0.31 -7.03 -23.53
C VAL A 162 -1.13 -7.72 -22.43
N GLN A 163 -1.95 -8.72 -22.80
CA GLN A 163 -2.89 -9.36 -21.89
C GLN A 163 -2.23 -10.55 -21.17
N ARG A 164 -1.53 -11.40 -21.94
CA ARG A 164 -0.95 -12.67 -21.46
C ARG A 164 0.58 -12.65 -21.48
N GLY A 165 1.18 -11.77 -22.27
CA GLY A 165 2.63 -11.60 -22.39
C GLY A 165 3.19 -10.51 -21.47
N ARG A 166 4.45 -10.13 -21.71
CA ARG A 166 5.25 -9.18 -20.90
C ARG A 166 5.31 -9.55 -19.43
N ARG A 167 5.51 -10.84 -19.14
CA ARG A 167 5.62 -11.38 -17.79
C ARG A 167 6.93 -12.14 -17.64
N VAL A 168 7.26 -12.46 -16.40
CA VAL A 168 8.44 -13.23 -16.04
C VAL A 168 8.06 -14.42 -15.17
N LEU A 169 9.00 -15.35 -15.09
CA LEU A 169 9.02 -16.45 -14.14
C LEU A 169 10.48 -16.65 -13.75
N TYR A 170 10.77 -16.80 -12.47
CA TYR A 170 12.12 -17.03 -11.96
C TYR A 170 12.23 -18.41 -11.29
N PRO A 171 13.43 -18.99 -11.20
CA PRO A 171 13.71 -20.16 -10.38
C PRO A 171 13.19 -20.00 -8.95
N GLY A 172 12.68 -21.10 -8.37
CA GLY A 172 12.13 -21.13 -7.02
C GLY A 172 10.69 -20.63 -6.89
N TRP A 173 10.11 -20.03 -7.93
CA TRP A 173 8.74 -19.55 -7.90
C TRP A 173 7.71 -20.69 -8.06
N ASP A 174 6.90 -20.89 -7.02
CA ASP A 174 5.84 -21.90 -6.91
C ASP A 174 4.56 -21.61 -7.75
N LEU A 175 4.72 -21.46 -9.06
CA LEU A 175 3.60 -21.16 -9.99
C LEU A 175 2.51 -22.25 -9.99
N ASP A 176 2.87 -23.50 -10.30
CA ASP A 176 1.91 -24.61 -10.47
C ASP A 176 0.95 -24.81 -9.27
N PRO A 177 1.42 -24.85 -8.00
CA PRO A 177 0.51 -25.01 -6.86
C PRO A 177 -0.38 -23.79 -6.61
N LEU A 178 -0.02 -22.61 -7.14
CA LEU A 178 -0.69 -21.34 -6.88
C LEU A 178 -1.45 -20.76 -8.08
N PHE A 179 -1.29 -21.34 -9.28
CA PHE A 179 -1.81 -20.83 -10.56
C PHE A 179 -3.31 -20.52 -10.56
N TRP A 180 -4.12 -21.41 -9.97
CA TRP A 180 -5.56 -21.19 -9.85
C TRP A 180 -5.92 -20.53 -8.51
N PRO A 181 -6.81 -19.53 -8.52
CA PRO A 181 -7.47 -19.08 -7.30
C PRO A 181 -8.17 -20.22 -6.57
N LEU A 182 -8.16 -20.19 -5.23
CA LEU A 182 -9.12 -20.95 -4.46
C LEU A 182 -10.48 -20.29 -4.65
N THR A 183 -11.51 -21.03 -5.10
CA THR A 183 -12.91 -20.59 -5.07
C THR A 183 -13.73 -21.53 -4.20
N VAL A 184 -14.43 -21.00 -3.21
CA VAL A 184 -15.21 -21.82 -2.25
C VAL A 184 -16.44 -21.06 -1.76
N THR A 185 -17.50 -21.77 -1.36
CA THR A 185 -18.62 -21.21 -0.59
C THR A 185 -18.85 -22.11 0.60
N GLU A 186 -18.63 -21.58 1.81
CA GLU A 186 -18.64 -22.38 3.03
C GLU A 186 -19.09 -21.58 4.26
N PRO A 187 -19.53 -22.26 5.34
CA PRO A 187 -19.82 -21.60 6.61
C PRO A 187 -18.56 -20.98 7.22
N ALA A 188 -18.61 -19.68 7.48
CA ALA A 188 -17.51 -18.93 8.05
C ALA A 188 -18.02 -17.72 8.83
N THR A 189 -17.13 -17.16 9.64
CA THR A 189 -17.22 -15.81 10.20
C THR A 189 -16.19 -14.93 9.52
N VAL A 190 -16.62 -13.78 9.02
CA VAL A 190 -15.78 -12.73 8.46
C VAL A 190 -15.85 -11.52 9.37
N VAL A 191 -14.69 -11.03 9.80
CA VAL A 191 -14.54 -9.80 10.58
C VAL A 191 -13.79 -8.78 9.73
N VAL A 192 -14.38 -7.61 9.51
CA VAL A 192 -13.82 -6.56 8.65
C VAL A 192 -13.49 -5.33 9.48
N GLY A 193 -12.23 -4.91 9.41
CA GLY A 193 -11.72 -3.71 10.05
C GLY A 193 -11.36 -2.63 9.04
N ILE A 194 -11.49 -1.37 9.47
CA ILE A 194 -11.15 -0.17 8.71
C ILE A 194 -10.03 0.53 9.47
N THR A 195 -8.97 0.93 8.77
CA THR A 195 -7.87 1.69 9.36
C THR A 195 -8.01 3.18 9.04
N PRO A 196 -7.56 4.08 9.93
CA PRO A 196 -6.98 3.84 11.26
C PRO A 196 -8.01 3.48 12.36
N ASP A 197 -9.30 3.58 12.09
CA ASP A 197 -10.38 3.57 13.09
C ASP A 197 -10.44 2.33 14.00
N ASN A 198 -10.45 1.11 13.44
CA ASN A 198 -10.67 -0.13 14.20
C ASN A 198 -9.87 -1.35 13.71
N GLY A 199 -9.04 -1.21 12.68
CA GLY A 199 -8.25 -2.34 12.14
C GLY A 199 -7.29 -2.97 13.16
N PHE A 200 -6.73 -2.18 14.09
CA PHE A 200 -5.90 -2.71 15.19
C PHE A 200 -6.67 -3.70 16.07
N ALA A 201 -7.96 -3.45 16.32
CA ALA A 201 -8.80 -4.35 17.11
C ALA A 201 -8.93 -5.73 16.43
N VAL A 202 -9.02 -5.76 15.11
CA VAL A 202 -9.15 -7.02 14.35
C VAL A 202 -7.87 -7.86 14.44
N ILE A 203 -6.70 -7.27 14.20
CA ILE A 203 -5.42 -8.01 14.28
C ILE A 203 -5.11 -8.45 15.71
N SER A 204 -5.26 -7.56 16.69
CA SER A 204 -4.94 -7.86 18.10
C SER A 204 -5.84 -8.96 18.66
N GLN A 205 -7.15 -8.93 18.37
CA GLN A 205 -8.08 -9.98 18.77
C GLN A 205 -7.80 -11.30 18.03
N THR A 206 -7.37 -11.26 16.77
CA THR A 206 -6.99 -12.47 16.03
C THR A 206 -5.75 -13.13 16.66
N ILE A 207 -4.68 -12.35 16.92
CA ILE A 207 -3.48 -12.85 17.62
C ILE A 207 -3.85 -13.40 19.00
N ALA A 208 -4.72 -12.72 19.75
CA ALA A 208 -5.13 -13.14 21.09
C ALA A 208 -5.77 -14.55 21.12
N ARG A 209 -6.36 -15.01 20.01
CA ARG A 209 -6.95 -16.36 19.88
C ARG A 209 -5.91 -17.47 19.94
N ALA A 210 -4.66 -17.20 19.53
CA ALA A 210 -3.64 -18.23 19.34
C ALA A 210 -3.38 -19.06 20.60
N ARG A 211 -3.34 -20.39 20.40
CA ARG A 211 -3.04 -21.42 21.40
C ARG A 211 -1.89 -22.34 20.98
N ARG A 212 -1.61 -22.47 19.68
CA ARG A 212 -0.68 -23.43 19.11
C ARG A 212 0.31 -22.79 18.15
N THR A 213 -0.17 -22.06 17.14
CA THR A 213 0.66 -21.51 16.06
C THR A 213 0.25 -20.10 15.68
N ILE A 214 1.26 -19.31 15.29
CA ILE A 214 1.10 -18.06 14.54
C ILE A 214 2.11 -18.11 13.39
N SER A 215 1.62 -17.94 12.16
CA SER A 215 2.46 -17.70 10.98
C SER A 215 2.15 -16.32 10.43
N LEU A 216 3.17 -15.49 10.22
CA LEU A 216 3.04 -14.11 9.76
C LEU A 216 3.93 -13.89 8.54
N GLU A 217 3.35 -13.35 7.47
CA GLU A 217 4.08 -12.83 6.32
C GLU A 217 3.69 -11.37 6.10
N VAL A 218 4.68 -10.47 6.14
CA VAL A 218 4.41 -9.04 5.98
C VAL A 218 5.65 -8.29 5.47
N TYR A 219 5.42 -7.32 4.59
CA TYR A 219 6.47 -6.43 4.09
C TYR A 219 7.17 -5.58 5.17
N SER A 220 6.48 -5.26 6.26
CA SER A 220 7.07 -4.54 7.39
C SER A 220 6.38 -4.85 8.71
N LEU A 221 7.18 -5.14 9.74
CA LEU A 221 6.73 -5.40 11.11
C LEU A 221 7.36 -4.39 12.08
N ARG A 222 6.67 -3.28 12.31
CA ARG A 222 7.16 -2.16 13.14
C ARG A 222 6.15 -1.67 14.18
N HIS A 223 5.00 -2.33 14.31
CA HIS A 223 3.96 -1.94 15.27
C HIS A 223 4.28 -2.46 16.68
N PRO A 224 4.53 -1.59 17.69
CA PRO A 224 4.98 -2.02 19.02
C PRO A 224 4.02 -2.98 19.74
N ALA A 225 2.71 -2.70 19.70
CA ALA A 225 1.72 -3.57 20.34
C ALA A 225 1.55 -4.94 19.62
N VAL A 226 1.65 -4.99 18.29
CA VAL A 226 1.63 -6.26 17.54
C VAL A 226 2.86 -7.09 17.86
N ILE A 227 4.05 -6.49 17.84
CA ILE A 227 5.31 -7.16 18.23
C ILE A 227 5.20 -7.71 19.64
N THR A 228 4.71 -6.89 20.59
CA THR A 228 4.50 -7.29 21.98
C THR A 228 3.54 -8.48 22.09
N ALA A 229 2.43 -8.48 21.35
CA ALA A 229 1.48 -9.59 21.35
C ALA A 229 2.10 -10.89 20.80
N LEU A 230 2.87 -10.82 19.72
CA LEU A 230 3.60 -11.96 19.15
C LEU A 230 4.62 -12.53 20.14
N VAL A 231 5.44 -11.66 20.76
CA VAL A 231 6.44 -12.03 21.78
C VAL A 231 5.78 -12.68 22.99
N GLN A 232 4.65 -12.14 23.46
CA GLN A 232 3.90 -12.73 24.57
C GLN A 232 3.35 -14.12 24.22
N LYS A 233 2.87 -14.32 22.99
CA LYS A 233 2.41 -15.62 22.52
C LYS A 233 3.54 -16.64 22.43
N ALA A 234 4.70 -16.24 21.91
CA ALA A 234 5.90 -17.09 21.91
C ALA A 234 6.30 -17.51 23.34
N ARG A 235 6.33 -16.56 24.30
CA ARG A 235 6.57 -16.86 25.72
C ARG A 235 5.53 -17.79 26.36
N GLN A 236 4.31 -17.82 25.83
CA GLN A 236 3.24 -18.74 26.25
C GLN A 236 3.35 -20.13 25.59
N GLY A 237 4.38 -20.38 24.77
CA GLY A 237 4.61 -21.65 24.09
C GLY A 237 3.87 -21.80 22.75
N VAL A 238 3.25 -20.74 22.23
CA VAL A 238 2.73 -20.71 20.87
C VAL A 238 3.91 -20.65 19.89
N ARG A 239 3.92 -21.50 18.87
CA ARG A 239 4.95 -21.46 17.82
C ARG A 239 4.69 -20.26 16.92
N VAL A 240 5.53 -19.23 17.02
CA VAL A 240 5.45 -18.02 16.20
C VAL A 240 6.52 -18.09 15.11
N ARG A 241 6.12 -18.03 13.83
CA ARG A 241 7.00 -17.93 12.67
C ARG A 241 6.67 -16.64 11.91
N VAL A 242 7.68 -15.83 11.63
CA VAL A 242 7.55 -14.57 10.91
C VAL A 242 8.45 -14.59 9.68
N LEU A 243 7.91 -14.22 8.51
CA LEU A 243 8.63 -13.99 7.27
C LEU A 243 8.48 -12.51 6.87
N LEU A 244 9.62 -11.85 6.62
CA LEU A 244 9.72 -10.42 6.32
C LEU A 244 10.45 -10.15 5.01
N GLU A 245 10.21 -8.96 4.44
CA GLU A 245 10.96 -8.45 3.29
C GLU A 245 12.39 -8.08 3.69
N GLY A 246 13.39 -8.59 2.96
CA GLY A 246 14.80 -8.31 3.21
C GLY A 246 15.30 -6.98 2.63
N GLY A 247 14.62 -6.41 1.64
CA GLY A 247 15.01 -5.20 0.90
C GLY A 247 13.87 -4.19 0.74
N GLN A 248 13.40 -3.58 1.82
CA GLN A 248 12.35 -2.56 1.77
C GLN A 248 12.79 -1.29 1.00
N VAL A 249 11.89 -0.75 0.16
CA VAL A 249 12.14 0.41 -0.69
C VAL A 249 12.44 1.64 0.18
N GLY A 250 13.57 2.29 -0.11
CA GLY A 250 13.97 3.51 0.57
C GLY A 250 14.35 3.31 2.04
N VAL A 251 14.61 2.08 2.47
CA VAL A 251 15.05 1.74 3.83
C VAL A 251 16.44 1.11 3.75
N SER A 252 17.47 1.85 4.17
CA SER A 252 18.83 1.33 4.26
C SER A 252 19.04 0.52 5.54
N ALA A 253 20.16 -0.21 5.63
CA ALA A 253 20.47 -1.03 6.80
C ALA A 253 20.66 -0.20 8.10
N ASP A 254 21.05 1.07 8.00
CA ASP A 254 21.21 2.01 9.12
C ASP A 254 19.93 2.81 9.43
N ASP A 255 18.88 2.66 8.64
CA ASP A 255 17.61 3.36 8.84
C ASP A 255 16.91 2.88 10.13
N TYR A 256 16.42 3.82 10.94
CA TYR A 256 15.74 3.51 12.21
C TYR A 256 14.54 2.55 12.02
N ARG A 257 13.92 2.53 10.84
CA ARG A 257 12.82 1.62 10.47
C ARG A 257 13.34 0.18 10.34
N TRP A 258 14.48 -0.02 9.69
CA TRP A 258 15.13 -1.33 9.63
C TRP A 258 15.57 -1.79 11.03
N GLN A 259 16.16 -0.89 11.80
CA GLN A 259 16.59 -1.16 13.17
C GLN A 259 15.43 -1.58 14.09
N GLN A 260 14.25 -0.96 13.94
CA GLN A 260 13.03 -1.38 14.65
C GLN A 260 12.62 -2.82 14.29
N GLU A 261 12.77 -3.20 13.02
CA GLU A 261 12.39 -4.52 12.53
C GLU A 261 13.38 -5.60 12.98
N LEU A 262 14.69 -5.30 12.96
CA LEU A 262 15.71 -6.16 13.57
C LEU A 262 15.48 -6.33 15.08
N TRP A 263 15.08 -5.26 15.78
CA TRP A 263 14.69 -5.35 17.17
C TRP A 263 13.46 -6.25 17.36
N ALA A 264 12.44 -6.16 16.50
CA ALA A 264 11.28 -7.04 16.55
C ALA A 264 11.69 -8.51 16.44
N CYS A 265 12.54 -8.85 15.46
CA CYS A 265 13.07 -10.20 15.28
C CYS A 265 13.91 -10.66 16.47
N GLN A 266 14.76 -9.80 17.02
CA GLN A 266 15.50 -10.08 18.25
C GLN A 266 14.57 -10.46 19.41
N GLN A 267 13.48 -9.71 19.62
CA GLN A 267 12.53 -10.00 20.70
C GLN A 267 11.74 -11.29 20.47
N ILE A 268 11.34 -11.57 19.23
CA ILE A 268 10.60 -12.78 18.86
C ILE A 268 11.48 -14.03 19.05
N GLU A 269 12.71 -14.01 18.55
CA GLU A 269 13.68 -15.10 18.70
C GLU A 269 14.06 -15.31 20.17
N ALA A 270 14.27 -14.24 20.94
CA ALA A 270 14.51 -14.34 22.38
C ALA A 270 13.32 -14.92 23.17
N ALA A 271 12.12 -14.85 22.62
CA ALA A 271 10.90 -15.45 23.19
C ALA A 271 10.64 -16.89 22.73
N GLY A 272 11.50 -17.46 21.87
CA GLY A 272 11.35 -18.81 21.32
C GLY A 272 10.54 -18.88 20.02
N GLY A 273 10.25 -17.75 19.38
CA GLY A 273 9.73 -17.70 18.02
C GLY A 273 10.84 -17.79 16.96
N GLU A 274 10.47 -17.69 15.70
CA GLU A 274 11.39 -17.72 14.55
C GLU A 274 11.13 -16.49 13.66
N CYS A 275 12.18 -15.75 13.32
CA CYS A 275 12.11 -14.67 12.34
C CYS A 275 12.98 -15.01 11.12
N TRP A 276 12.40 -14.84 9.94
CA TRP A 276 12.98 -15.13 8.63
C TRP A 276 12.82 -13.92 7.71
N PHE A 277 13.75 -13.78 6.76
CA PHE A 277 13.71 -12.80 5.69
C PHE A 277 13.75 -13.49 4.34
N MET A 278 12.97 -12.98 3.39
CA MET A 278 13.21 -13.23 1.97
C MET A 278 14.26 -12.23 1.48
N ILE A 279 15.41 -12.70 1.00
CA ILE A 279 16.61 -11.87 0.75
C ILE A 279 17.02 -11.85 -0.74
N HIS A 280 17.76 -10.83 -1.11
CA HIS A 280 18.37 -10.66 -2.43
C HIS A 280 19.80 -10.16 -2.24
N GLU A 281 20.77 -11.07 -2.36
CA GLU A 281 22.19 -10.83 -2.10
C GLU A 281 23.01 -11.38 -3.28
N THR A 282 23.01 -10.65 -4.39
CA THR A 282 23.61 -11.08 -5.66
C THR A 282 25.11 -11.34 -5.58
N GLY A 283 25.82 -10.73 -4.62
CA GLY A 283 27.24 -10.97 -4.38
C GLY A 283 27.56 -12.41 -3.93
N ASP A 284 26.56 -13.14 -3.43
CA ASP A 284 26.66 -14.55 -3.01
C ASP A 284 25.77 -15.47 -3.85
N ASP A 285 25.38 -15.04 -5.06
CA ASP A 285 24.48 -15.76 -5.99
C ASP A 285 23.11 -16.11 -5.36
N ILE A 286 22.59 -15.24 -4.46
CA ILE A 286 21.25 -15.37 -3.85
C ILE A 286 20.30 -14.35 -4.47
N PHE A 287 19.26 -14.84 -5.14
CA PHE A 287 18.28 -14.03 -5.86
C PHE A 287 16.88 -14.32 -5.33
N ASN A 288 16.17 -13.27 -4.92
CA ASN A 288 14.75 -13.35 -4.54
C ASN A 288 13.88 -13.83 -5.71
N ARG A 289 13.00 -14.79 -5.47
CA ARG A 289 12.09 -15.30 -6.52
C ARG A 289 10.96 -14.32 -6.89
N TYR A 290 10.67 -13.36 -6.02
CA TYR A 290 9.76 -12.24 -6.22
C TYR A 290 10.52 -10.95 -5.94
N ASP A 291 10.23 -9.86 -6.65
CA ASP A 291 10.93 -8.59 -6.42
C ASP A 291 10.72 -8.05 -5.01
N TYR A 292 9.51 -8.24 -4.47
CA TYR A 292 9.16 -7.94 -3.09
C TYR A 292 8.18 -8.95 -2.48
N LEU A 293 8.40 -9.31 -1.22
CA LEU A 293 7.47 -9.95 -0.29
C LEU A 293 6.43 -8.95 0.19
N HIS A 294 5.36 -8.76 -0.58
CA HIS A 294 4.40 -7.69 -0.36
C HIS A 294 3.00 -8.16 0.07
N ALA A 295 2.78 -9.45 0.33
CA ALA A 295 1.58 -9.90 1.03
C ALA A 295 1.60 -9.42 2.50
N LYS A 296 0.41 -9.24 3.09
CA LYS A 296 0.27 -8.89 4.51
C LYS A 296 -0.80 -9.78 5.12
N PHE A 297 -0.39 -10.90 5.69
CA PHE A 297 -1.32 -11.85 6.29
C PHE A 297 -0.74 -12.57 7.51
N LEU A 298 -1.63 -13.05 8.36
CA LEU A 298 -1.33 -13.76 9.61
C LEU A 298 -2.30 -14.92 9.76
N ILE A 299 -1.78 -16.11 10.02
CA ILE A 299 -2.55 -17.32 10.30
C ILE A 299 -2.40 -17.65 11.78
N VAL A 300 -3.52 -17.98 12.43
CA VAL A 300 -3.56 -18.38 13.83
C VAL A 300 -4.17 -19.77 13.93
N ASP A 301 -3.42 -20.69 14.54
CA ASP A 301 -3.83 -22.07 14.85
C ASP A 301 -4.32 -22.90 13.64
N ASP A 302 -4.01 -22.51 12.40
CA ASP A 302 -4.63 -23.07 11.18
C ASP A 302 -6.18 -23.00 11.22
N GLU A 303 -6.72 -22.03 11.96
CA GLU A 303 -8.16 -21.83 12.19
C GLU A 303 -8.63 -20.43 11.79
N TRP A 304 -7.74 -19.44 11.81
CA TRP A 304 -8.04 -18.07 11.40
C TRP A 304 -6.96 -17.55 10.48
N VAL A 305 -7.37 -16.79 9.46
CA VAL A 305 -6.47 -15.97 8.66
C VAL A 305 -6.91 -14.51 8.76
N PHE A 306 -5.95 -13.62 9.02
CA PHE A 306 -6.04 -12.18 8.90
C PHE A 306 -5.27 -11.76 7.65
N LEU A 307 -5.81 -10.87 6.82
CA LEU A 307 -5.09 -10.27 5.69
C LEU A 307 -5.65 -8.89 5.36
N GLY A 308 -4.90 -8.07 4.62
CA GLY A 308 -5.42 -6.78 4.19
C GLY A 308 -4.43 -5.91 3.43
N SER A 309 -4.77 -4.63 3.33
CA SER A 309 -4.01 -3.64 2.55
C SER A 309 -2.81 -3.04 3.29
N GLN A 310 -2.72 -3.29 4.60
CA GLN A 310 -1.88 -2.55 5.51
C GLN A 310 -0.63 -3.30 5.96
N ASN A 311 0.47 -2.57 6.04
CA ASN A 311 1.67 -3.03 6.72
C ASN A 311 1.45 -3.02 8.24
N PHE A 312 2.28 -3.75 8.99
CA PHE A 312 2.09 -3.85 10.44
C PHE A 312 2.90 -2.75 11.12
N THR A 313 2.47 -1.49 10.93
CA THR A 313 3.07 -0.28 11.50
C THR A 313 2.04 0.52 12.31
N ALA A 314 2.52 1.36 13.24
CA ALA A 314 1.64 2.23 14.03
C ALA A 314 0.81 3.18 13.16
N SER A 315 1.40 3.75 12.11
CA SER A 315 0.70 4.64 11.15
C SER A 315 -0.27 3.90 10.21
N SER A 316 -0.28 2.56 10.23
CA SER A 316 -1.23 1.76 9.45
C SER A 316 -2.41 1.28 10.30
N MET A 317 -2.17 0.92 11.56
CA MET A 317 -3.19 0.36 12.47
C MET A 317 -2.93 0.85 13.90
N PRO A 318 -3.17 2.12 14.23
CA PRO A 318 -2.74 2.68 15.51
C PRO A 318 -3.54 2.07 16.68
N SER A 319 -2.86 1.88 17.82
CA SER A 319 -3.42 1.29 19.05
C SER A 319 -3.72 2.32 20.16
N ASP A 320 -3.80 3.59 19.76
CA ASP A 320 -4.23 4.77 20.53
C ASP A 320 -5.70 4.72 20.97
N ASP A 321 -6.09 5.60 21.89
CA ASP A 321 -7.48 5.77 22.29
C ASP A 321 -8.29 6.28 21.10
N LYS A 322 -9.46 5.69 20.88
CA LYS A 322 -10.36 6.06 19.77
C LYS A 322 -11.43 7.06 20.21
N GLY A 323 -11.51 7.37 21.50
CA GLY A 323 -12.48 8.28 22.09
C GLY A 323 -12.20 9.77 21.81
N ASN A 324 -10.95 10.14 21.56
CA ASN A 324 -10.49 11.51 21.35
C ASN A 324 -9.92 11.77 19.94
N GLY A 325 -9.92 10.77 19.05
CA GLY A 325 -9.41 10.88 17.68
C GLY A 325 -8.52 9.68 17.34
N THR A 326 -7.82 9.75 16.22
CA THR A 326 -6.75 8.80 15.86
C THR A 326 -5.86 9.36 14.74
N TYR A 327 -4.86 8.62 14.27
CA TYR A 327 -4.05 8.98 13.10
C TYR A 327 -3.55 7.75 12.34
N GLY A 328 -3.60 7.80 11.01
CA GLY A 328 -2.96 6.80 10.17
C GLY A 328 -3.55 6.75 8.77
N SER A 329 -3.13 5.75 8.01
CA SER A 329 -3.56 5.63 6.62
C SER A 329 -4.90 4.91 6.51
N ARG A 330 -5.71 5.33 5.53
CA ARG A 330 -6.94 4.64 5.17
C ARG A 330 -6.63 3.28 4.55
N GLY A 331 -7.33 2.24 4.99
CA GLY A 331 -7.15 0.88 4.50
C GLY A 331 -8.18 -0.09 5.09
N VAL A 332 -8.15 -1.33 4.61
CA VAL A 332 -9.08 -2.38 5.02
C VAL A 332 -8.31 -3.64 5.40
N VAL A 333 -8.74 -4.26 6.48
CA VAL A 333 -8.22 -5.54 6.97
C VAL A 333 -9.38 -6.50 7.21
N LEU A 334 -9.13 -7.79 7.06
CA LEU A 334 -10.15 -8.83 7.18
C LEU A 334 -9.59 -10.02 7.95
N ALA A 335 -10.39 -10.60 8.85
CA ALA A 335 -10.13 -11.91 9.45
C ALA A 335 -11.26 -12.89 9.14
N THR A 336 -10.94 -14.13 8.78
CA THR A 336 -11.94 -15.18 8.56
C THR A 336 -11.48 -16.52 9.10
N ASN A 337 -12.44 -17.36 9.50
CA ASN A 337 -12.22 -18.75 9.90
C ASN A 337 -12.71 -19.77 8.86
N ALA A 338 -12.91 -19.33 7.61
CA ALA A 338 -13.28 -20.21 6.50
C ALA A 338 -12.20 -21.29 6.28
N PRO A 339 -12.49 -22.59 6.54
CA PRO A 339 -11.48 -23.63 6.56
C PRO A 339 -10.64 -23.74 5.27
N ALA A 340 -11.26 -23.63 4.09
CA ALA A 340 -10.52 -23.73 2.84
C ALA A 340 -9.63 -22.50 2.59
N VAL A 341 -10.11 -21.30 2.96
CA VAL A 341 -9.32 -20.06 2.87
C VAL A 341 -8.11 -20.12 3.79
N VAL A 342 -8.29 -20.57 5.03
CA VAL A 342 -7.18 -20.74 6.00
C VAL A 342 -6.17 -21.77 5.50
N ALA A 343 -6.64 -22.92 5.00
CA ALA A 343 -5.76 -23.94 4.43
C ALA A 343 -4.98 -23.43 3.21
N ARG A 344 -5.60 -22.59 2.36
CA ARG A 344 -4.91 -21.98 1.22
C ARG A 344 -3.88 -20.95 1.65
N ALA A 345 -4.18 -20.08 2.61
CA ALA A 345 -3.20 -19.14 3.15
C ALA A 345 -2.02 -19.88 3.83
N ALA A 346 -2.31 -20.96 4.58
CA ALA A 346 -1.27 -21.79 5.18
C ALA A 346 -0.39 -22.47 4.13
N ARG A 347 -0.96 -22.89 2.99
CA ARG A 347 -0.17 -23.40 1.86
C ARG A 347 0.74 -22.33 1.26
N VAL A 348 0.26 -21.09 1.11
CA VAL A 348 1.09 -19.98 0.60
C VAL A 348 2.27 -19.74 1.55
N PHE A 349 2.02 -19.53 2.85
CA PHE A 349 3.08 -19.35 3.84
C PHE A 349 4.08 -20.52 3.88
N ALA A 350 3.60 -21.75 3.70
CA ALA A 350 4.46 -22.92 3.71
C ALA A 350 5.38 -23.00 2.49
N LEU A 351 4.98 -22.46 1.33
CA LEU A 351 5.81 -22.35 0.13
C LEU A 351 6.79 -21.17 0.24
N ASP A 352 6.30 -20.03 0.72
CA ASP A 352 7.12 -18.82 0.82
C ASP A 352 8.18 -18.94 1.94
N CYS A 353 7.82 -19.51 3.10
CA CYS A 353 8.73 -19.69 4.25
C CYS A 353 9.31 -21.12 4.34
N ASP A 354 9.98 -21.56 3.27
CA ASP A 354 10.63 -22.88 3.17
C ASP A 354 12.16 -22.80 2.93
N PRO A 355 12.96 -22.64 4.01
CA PRO A 355 14.41 -22.56 3.91
C PRO A 355 15.08 -23.89 3.51
N ALA A 356 14.33 -25.01 3.49
CA ALA A 356 14.89 -26.28 3.04
C ALA A 356 14.97 -26.36 1.51
N HIS A 357 14.07 -25.66 0.83
CA HIS A 357 13.97 -25.64 -0.62
C HIS A 357 14.27 -24.27 -1.20
N HIS A 358 14.53 -23.23 -0.44
CA HIS A 358 14.85 -21.94 -1.04
C HIS A 358 16.00 -21.24 -0.35
N ASN A 359 17.01 -20.87 -1.15
CA ASN A 359 18.22 -20.19 -0.68
C ASN A 359 18.01 -18.69 -0.42
N ASP A 360 16.88 -18.13 -0.87
CA ASP A 360 16.45 -16.76 -0.59
C ASP A 360 15.76 -16.61 0.79
N ILE A 361 15.61 -17.68 1.57
CA ILE A 361 15.01 -17.63 2.92
C ILE A 361 16.07 -17.73 4.00
N LEU A 362 16.36 -16.59 4.64
CA LEU A 362 17.39 -16.46 5.65
C LEU A 362 16.78 -16.28 7.05
N ARG A 363 17.19 -17.13 8.01
CA ARG A 363 16.85 -16.90 9.42
C ARG A 363 17.62 -15.70 9.98
N TRP A 364 16.96 -14.91 10.82
CA TRP A 364 17.59 -13.83 11.56
C TRP A 364 18.80 -14.32 12.38
N ASN A 365 19.86 -13.52 12.38
CA ASN A 365 21.09 -13.68 13.17
C ASN A 365 21.81 -15.04 12.99
N THR A 366 21.98 -15.46 11.75
CA THR A 366 22.78 -16.64 11.36
C THR A 366 24.28 -16.35 11.22
N ALA A 367 24.73 -15.14 11.56
CA ALA A 367 26.10 -14.65 11.33
C ALA A 367 26.55 -14.64 9.85
N TYR A 368 25.60 -14.70 8.91
CA TYR A 368 25.84 -14.55 7.48
C TYR A 368 26.28 -13.10 7.14
N THR A 369 25.48 -12.11 7.57
CA THR A 369 25.81 -10.68 7.45
C THR A 369 25.22 -9.89 8.61
N ALA A 370 25.79 -8.74 8.92
CA ALA A 370 25.28 -7.83 9.96
C ALA A 370 23.88 -7.28 9.61
N ARG A 371 23.53 -7.17 8.32
CA ARG A 371 22.24 -6.63 7.84
C ARG A 371 21.03 -7.35 8.44
N TYR A 372 21.09 -8.67 8.60
CA TYR A 372 20.00 -9.51 9.11
C TYR A 372 20.30 -10.00 10.54
N GLY A 373 21.10 -9.23 11.29
CA GLY A 373 21.54 -9.55 12.64
C GLY A 373 20.84 -8.70 13.72
N PRO A 374 21.43 -8.62 14.93
CA PRO A 374 20.96 -7.73 15.98
C PRO A 374 20.90 -6.26 15.52
N PRO A 375 19.96 -5.47 16.05
CA PRO A 375 19.97 -4.03 15.83
C PRO A 375 21.25 -3.41 16.40
N ASP A 376 21.59 -2.23 15.91
CA ASP A 376 22.75 -1.46 16.33
C ASP A 376 22.75 -1.21 17.84
N ALA A 377 23.91 -1.28 18.47
CA ALA A 377 24.04 -1.20 19.93
C ALA A 377 23.51 0.11 20.54
N GLY A 378 23.44 1.19 19.77
CA GLY A 378 22.91 2.50 20.19
C GLY A 378 21.44 2.73 19.85
N TYR A 379 20.79 1.80 19.15
CA TYR A 379 19.41 1.95 18.73
C TYR A 379 18.45 1.92 19.94
N THR A 380 17.53 2.89 19.99
CA THR A 380 16.46 2.93 21.00
C THR A 380 15.14 2.48 20.38
N PRO A 381 14.59 1.32 20.78
CA PRO A 381 13.37 0.78 20.19
C PRO A 381 12.13 1.59 20.53
N VAL A 382 11.21 1.69 19.57
CA VAL A 382 9.87 2.23 19.79
C VAL A 382 9.00 1.13 20.40
N VAL A 383 8.57 1.33 21.64
CA VAL A 383 7.82 0.33 22.43
C VAL A 383 6.37 0.72 22.71
N THR A 384 5.99 1.96 22.41
CA THR A 384 4.62 2.48 22.57
C THR A 384 4.15 3.16 21.29
N VAL A 385 2.83 3.21 21.11
CA VAL A 385 2.18 4.05 20.10
C VAL A 385 1.74 5.34 20.83
N PRO A 386 2.08 6.54 20.33
CA PRO A 386 1.55 7.79 20.85
C PRO A 386 0.02 7.80 20.81
N ASP A 387 -0.61 8.52 21.73
CA ASP A 387 -2.05 8.79 21.63
C ASP A 387 -2.28 9.82 20.53
N TYR A 388 -2.90 9.41 19.43
CA TYR A 388 -3.14 10.30 18.31
C TYR A 388 -4.57 10.84 18.34
N THR A 389 -4.74 12.12 18.01
CA THR A 389 -6.03 12.80 18.12
C THR A 389 -6.46 13.51 16.82
N THR A 390 -5.71 13.34 15.73
CA THR A 390 -5.76 14.24 14.57
C THR A 390 -6.93 13.99 13.61
N SER A 391 -7.42 12.76 13.53
CA SER A 391 -8.51 12.35 12.64
C SER A 391 -9.68 11.79 13.42
N THR A 392 -10.90 12.19 13.04
CA THR A 392 -12.12 11.70 13.69
C THR A 392 -12.39 10.24 13.35
N VAL A 393 -12.62 9.42 14.37
CA VAL A 393 -13.05 8.03 14.22
C VAL A 393 -14.50 7.99 13.71
N ARG A 394 -14.71 7.39 12.53
CA ARG A 394 -16.04 7.27 11.88
C ARG A 394 -16.59 5.85 11.96
N PHE A 395 -15.69 4.87 12.08
CA PHE A 395 -16.01 3.45 12.18
C PHE A 395 -15.47 2.90 13.51
N PRO A 396 -16.17 3.14 14.64
CA PRO A 396 -15.64 2.80 15.96
C PRO A 396 -15.58 1.29 16.24
N ALA A 397 -16.27 0.46 15.46
CA ALA A 397 -16.31 -0.98 15.67
C ALA A 397 -16.20 -1.76 14.35
N PRO A 398 -15.47 -2.90 14.33
CA PRO A 398 -15.40 -3.76 13.15
C PRO A 398 -16.75 -4.42 12.86
N LEU A 399 -16.96 -4.77 11.59
CA LEU A 399 -18.11 -5.60 11.19
C LEU A 399 -17.79 -7.07 11.43
N ALA A 400 -18.70 -7.83 12.04
CA ALA A 400 -18.63 -9.29 12.07
C ALA A 400 -19.87 -9.90 11.41
N VAL A 401 -19.65 -10.83 10.47
CA VAL A 401 -20.70 -11.53 9.72
C VAL A 401 -20.43 -13.02 9.79
N SER A 402 -21.41 -13.80 10.25
CA SER A 402 -21.34 -15.26 10.25
C SER A 402 -22.43 -15.85 9.36
N GLY A 403 -22.09 -16.84 8.55
CA GLY A 403 -23.03 -17.48 7.63
C GLY A 403 -22.31 -18.30 6.58
N THR A 404 -23.02 -18.71 5.55
CA THR A 404 -22.40 -19.29 4.34
C THR A 404 -21.95 -18.14 3.46
N VAL A 405 -20.63 -18.05 3.20
CA VAL A 405 -20.00 -16.93 2.50
C VAL A 405 -19.20 -17.48 1.32
N GLY A 406 -19.28 -16.79 0.18
CA GLY A 406 -18.46 -17.11 -1.00
C GLY A 406 -17.10 -16.42 -0.91
N PHE A 407 -16.04 -17.14 -1.20
CA PHE A 407 -14.66 -16.66 -1.19
C PHE A 407 -13.94 -16.98 -2.49
N GLU A 408 -13.08 -16.07 -2.89
CA GLU A 408 -11.98 -16.36 -3.80
C GLU A 408 -10.67 -15.86 -3.19
N LEU A 409 -9.64 -16.71 -3.07
CA LEU A 409 -8.33 -16.30 -2.53
C LEU A 409 -7.24 -16.60 -3.56
N PHE A 410 -6.48 -15.57 -3.90
CA PHE A 410 -5.42 -15.66 -4.88
C PHE A 410 -4.24 -14.74 -4.58
N THR A 411 -3.30 -14.79 -5.49
CA THR A 411 -1.88 -14.70 -5.27
C THR A 411 -1.32 -14.02 -6.52
N ALA A 412 -0.57 -12.93 -6.35
CA ALA A 412 0.21 -12.35 -7.44
C ALA A 412 1.65 -12.84 -7.30
N PRO A 413 2.35 -13.08 -8.42
CA PRO A 413 1.89 -12.77 -9.78
C PRO A 413 1.03 -13.83 -10.51
N GLU A 414 0.81 -15.00 -9.91
CA GLU A 414 0.26 -16.20 -10.58
C GLU A 414 -1.13 -15.99 -11.16
N ALA A 415 -2.02 -15.38 -10.37
CA ALA A 415 -3.43 -15.26 -10.71
C ALA A 415 -3.92 -13.82 -10.90
N ALA A 416 -3.11 -12.82 -10.55
CA ALA A 416 -3.54 -11.42 -10.50
C ALA A 416 -4.06 -10.86 -11.83
N LEU A 417 -3.56 -11.39 -12.96
CA LEU A 417 -3.91 -10.97 -14.32
C LEU A 417 -4.64 -12.07 -15.11
N ARG A 418 -5.28 -13.02 -14.41
CA ARG A 418 -6.20 -13.98 -15.04
C ARG A 418 -7.49 -13.27 -15.42
N ARG A 419 -8.07 -13.64 -16.56
CA ARG A 419 -9.26 -12.98 -17.13
C ARG A 419 -10.56 -13.75 -16.88
N SER A 420 -10.48 -15.04 -16.60
CA SER A 420 -11.63 -15.89 -16.32
C SER A 420 -12.12 -15.83 -14.86
N ASP A 421 -11.23 -15.48 -13.94
CA ASP A 421 -11.46 -15.38 -12.48
C ASP A 421 -10.60 -14.23 -11.92
N ALA A 422 -10.37 -14.18 -10.60
CA ALA A 422 -9.63 -13.09 -9.96
C ALA A 422 -10.32 -11.72 -10.18
N LEU A 423 -9.58 -10.63 -10.01
CA LEU A 423 -10.17 -9.29 -10.10
C LEU A 423 -10.67 -8.97 -11.51
N LEU A 424 -9.91 -9.30 -12.56
CA LEU A 424 -10.31 -8.98 -13.94
C LEU A 424 -11.52 -9.81 -14.35
N GLY A 425 -11.59 -11.09 -13.96
CA GLY A 425 -12.76 -11.93 -14.16
C GLY A 425 -14.00 -11.38 -13.46
N LEU A 426 -13.89 -10.93 -12.20
CA LEU A 426 -14.99 -10.29 -11.48
C LEU A 426 -15.47 -9.02 -12.20
N LEU A 427 -14.55 -8.13 -12.57
CA LEU A 427 -14.88 -6.88 -13.26
C LEU A 427 -15.51 -7.12 -14.64
N SER A 428 -15.07 -8.16 -15.35
CA SER A 428 -15.59 -8.51 -16.68
C SER A 428 -17.09 -8.80 -16.69
N ARG A 429 -17.65 -9.21 -15.54
CA ARG A 429 -19.09 -9.48 -15.38
C ARG A 429 -19.93 -8.22 -15.17
N ALA A 430 -19.34 -7.13 -14.67
CA ALA A 430 -20.07 -5.91 -14.36
C ALA A 430 -20.53 -5.18 -15.64
N GLY A 431 -21.80 -4.80 -15.69
CA GLY A 431 -22.42 -4.06 -16.79
C GLY A 431 -23.62 -3.22 -16.34
N ALA A 432 -24.59 -3.01 -17.24
CA ALA A 432 -25.74 -2.14 -16.98
C ALA A 432 -26.52 -2.51 -15.69
N GLY A 433 -26.57 -1.57 -14.74
CA GLY A 433 -27.25 -1.76 -13.45
C GLY A 433 -26.34 -2.23 -12.31
N ASP A 434 -25.09 -2.55 -12.61
CA ASP A 434 -24.08 -2.93 -11.62
C ASP A 434 -23.29 -1.71 -11.13
N GLU A 435 -22.59 -1.88 -10.00
CA GLU A 435 -21.76 -0.84 -9.39
C GLU A 435 -20.34 -1.36 -9.12
N VAL A 436 -19.34 -0.51 -9.38
CA VAL A 436 -17.93 -0.74 -9.08
C VAL A 436 -17.36 0.46 -8.31
N TYR A 437 -16.81 0.21 -7.14
CA TYR A 437 -16.15 1.23 -6.30
C TYR A 437 -14.70 0.82 -6.01
N VAL A 438 -13.74 1.66 -6.37
CA VAL A 438 -12.30 1.37 -6.29
C VAL A 438 -11.64 2.37 -5.35
N GLU A 439 -11.01 1.89 -4.28
CA GLU A 439 -10.21 2.74 -3.40
C GLU A 439 -8.77 2.21 -3.34
N GLN A 440 -7.83 3.01 -3.85
CA GLN A 440 -6.45 2.57 -4.10
C GLN A 440 -5.42 3.61 -3.67
N MET A 441 -4.26 3.13 -3.24
CA MET A 441 -3.09 3.99 -3.02
C MET A 441 -2.69 4.69 -4.32
N TYR A 442 -2.61 3.94 -5.42
CA TYR A 442 -2.41 4.51 -6.74
C TYR A 442 -2.88 3.55 -7.84
N GLU A 443 -3.19 4.12 -8.99
CA GLU A 443 -3.37 3.44 -10.27
C GLU A 443 -2.66 4.28 -11.34
N TYR A 444 -1.79 3.69 -12.16
CA TYR A 444 -1.14 4.41 -13.26
C TYR A 444 -2.05 4.45 -14.48
N VAL A 445 -1.93 5.52 -15.29
CA VAL A 445 -2.63 5.65 -16.58
C VAL A 445 -2.30 4.44 -17.49
N ALA A 446 -1.02 4.10 -17.53
CA ALA A 446 -0.43 3.02 -18.30
C ALA A 446 0.73 2.41 -17.49
N TRP A 447 1.13 1.19 -17.82
CA TRP A 447 2.36 0.62 -17.27
C TRP A 447 3.60 1.01 -18.06
N GLY A 448 3.44 1.31 -19.36
CA GLY A 448 4.46 1.95 -20.19
C GLY A 448 4.12 3.40 -20.51
N ASP A 449 4.71 3.92 -21.59
CA ASP A 449 4.59 5.33 -21.97
C ASP A 449 3.25 5.66 -22.66
N ASP A 450 2.62 4.67 -23.31
CA ASP A 450 1.37 4.83 -24.06
C ASP A 450 0.27 3.90 -23.51
N PRO A 451 -0.86 4.43 -23.01
CA PRO A 451 -1.98 3.62 -22.52
C PRO A 451 -2.61 2.68 -23.56
N ALA A 452 -2.46 2.96 -24.86
CA ALA A 452 -2.94 2.07 -25.92
C ALA A 452 -1.98 0.90 -26.18
N ALA A 453 -0.67 1.14 -26.07
CA ALA A 453 0.36 0.13 -26.32
C ALA A 453 0.71 -0.68 -25.07
N ASP A 454 0.64 -0.08 -23.89
CA ASP A 454 1.10 -0.61 -22.60
C ASP A 454 0.09 -0.32 -21.48
N PRO A 455 -1.18 -0.76 -21.62
CA PRO A 455 -2.25 -0.40 -20.69
C PRO A 455 -1.99 -0.92 -19.27
N ASN A 456 -2.38 -0.13 -18.27
CA ASN A 456 -2.69 -0.68 -16.96
C ASN A 456 -3.97 -1.53 -17.08
N LEU A 457 -3.83 -2.85 -17.03
CA LEU A 457 -4.95 -3.78 -17.25
C LEU A 457 -6.05 -3.67 -16.20
N ARG A 458 -5.71 -3.22 -14.98
CA ARG A 458 -6.70 -3.00 -13.91
C ARG A 458 -7.55 -1.77 -14.21
N LEU A 459 -6.88 -0.65 -14.53
CA LEU A 459 -7.56 0.58 -14.90
C LEU A 459 -8.43 0.39 -16.15
N ALA A 460 -7.91 -0.32 -17.15
CA ALA A 460 -8.65 -0.68 -18.36
C ALA A 460 -9.91 -1.50 -18.01
N ALA A 461 -9.83 -2.47 -17.10
CA ALA A 461 -10.98 -3.26 -16.70
C ALA A 461 -12.09 -2.43 -16.00
N TYR A 462 -11.74 -1.42 -15.21
CA TYR A 462 -12.72 -0.49 -14.63
C TYR A 462 -13.42 0.34 -15.72
N ILE A 463 -12.67 0.89 -16.68
CA ILE A 463 -13.21 1.66 -17.79
C ILE A 463 -14.12 0.78 -18.67
N GLU A 464 -13.70 -0.45 -18.94
CA GLU A 464 -14.50 -1.41 -19.71
C GLU A 464 -15.80 -1.81 -18.98
N ALA A 465 -15.79 -1.88 -17.65
CA ALA A 465 -17.04 -2.07 -16.88
C ALA A 465 -18.01 -0.88 -17.08
N ALA A 466 -17.50 0.34 -17.06
CA ALA A 466 -18.30 1.53 -17.34
C ALA A 466 -18.85 1.54 -18.79
N ARG A 467 -18.03 1.14 -19.77
CA ARG A 467 -18.45 0.98 -21.18
C ARG A 467 -19.53 -0.08 -21.36
N ARG A 468 -19.58 -1.10 -20.50
CA ARG A 468 -20.68 -2.09 -20.42
C ARG A 468 -21.93 -1.56 -19.70
N GLY A 469 -21.88 -0.36 -19.13
CA GLY A 469 -23.00 0.32 -18.47
C GLY A 469 -22.99 0.27 -16.94
N ALA A 470 -21.93 -0.23 -16.31
CA ALA A 470 -21.81 -0.20 -14.85
C ALA A 470 -21.54 1.23 -14.36
N ARG A 471 -22.02 1.55 -13.15
CA ARG A 471 -21.56 2.74 -12.44
C ARG A 471 -20.17 2.47 -11.88
N VAL A 472 -19.20 3.33 -12.17
CA VAL A 472 -17.82 3.18 -11.68
C VAL A 472 -17.37 4.45 -10.95
N ARG A 473 -16.84 4.29 -9.73
CA ARG A 473 -16.23 5.37 -8.95
C ARG A 473 -14.85 4.94 -8.45
N ILE A 474 -13.84 5.77 -8.71
CA ILE A 474 -12.43 5.49 -8.38
C ILE A 474 -11.89 6.59 -7.46
N LEU A 475 -11.55 6.26 -6.22
CA LEU A 475 -10.91 7.17 -5.28
C LEU A 475 -9.44 6.77 -5.12
N LEU A 476 -8.55 7.70 -5.45
CA LEU A 476 -7.10 7.51 -5.36
C LEU A 476 -6.50 8.40 -4.27
N ASN A 477 -5.37 7.97 -3.71
CA ASN A 477 -4.67 8.71 -2.66
C ASN A 477 -4.33 10.16 -3.06
N GLY A 478 -4.68 11.08 -2.16
CA GLY A 478 -4.26 12.49 -2.16
C GLY A 478 -3.16 12.83 -1.17
N GLY A 479 -2.97 11.99 -0.14
CA GLY A 479 -2.04 12.25 0.96
C GLY A 479 -0.59 11.91 0.64
N THR A 480 0.32 12.35 1.50
CA THR A 480 1.77 12.23 1.31
C THR A 480 2.43 11.17 2.20
N PHE A 481 1.66 10.52 3.08
CA PHE A 481 2.15 9.62 4.13
C PHE A 481 3.18 10.28 5.06
N GLY A 482 3.10 11.61 5.20
CA GLY A 482 4.05 12.40 5.99
C GLY A 482 5.42 12.55 5.33
N GLU A 483 5.56 12.15 4.07
CA GLU A 483 6.82 12.20 3.32
C GLU A 483 6.80 13.40 2.36
N PRO A 484 7.67 14.41 2.54
CA PRO A 484 7.66 15.64 1.74
C PRO A 484 8.03 15.41 0.27
N TYR A 485 8.61 14.25 -0.06
CA TYR A 485 9.02 13.85 -1.40
C TYR A 485 8.00 12.92 -2.09
N TYR A 486 6.85 12.64 -1.47
CA TYR A 486 5.82 11.82 -2.08
C TYR A 486 5.20 12.53 -3.29
N ALA A 487 5.53 12.07 -4.50
CA ALA A 487 4.97 12.59 -5.74
C ALA A 487 3.60 11.94 -6.00
N ASN A 488 2.53 12.74 -6.03
CA ASN A 488 1.21 12.23 -6.33
C ASN A 488 1.03 11.96 -7.83
N VAL A 489 1.16 10.69 -8.22
CA VAL A 489 0.98 10.20 -9.60
C VAL A 489 -0.49 10.09 -10.02
N ASN A 490 -1.43 10.18 -9.09
CA ASN A 490 -2.84 9.90 -9.35
C ASN A 490 -3.57 10.99 -10.12
N THR A 491 -3.05 12.23 -10.13
CA THR A 491 -3.67 13.37 -10.83
C THR A 491 -3.81 13.10 -12.33
N ALA A 492 -2.79 12.50 -12.95
CA ALA A 492 -2.83 12.13 -14.35
C ALA A 492 -3.89 11.05 -14.63
N THR A 493 -3.97 10.04 -13.76
CA THR A 493 -4.97 8.97 -13.86
C THR A 493 -6.39 9.48 -13.70
N VAL A 494 -6.63 10.36 -12.73
CA VAL A 494 -7.96 10.97 -12.51
C VAL A 494 -8.38 11.81 -13.73
N ALA A 495 -7.47 12.62 -14.27
CA ALA A 495 -7.75 13.40 -15.47
C ALA A 495 -8.06 12.50 -16.67
N TYR A 496 -7.28 11.45 -16.88
CA TYR A 496 -7.47 10.48 -17.96
C TYR A 496 -8.83 9.78 -17.89
N VAL A 497 -9.20 9.26 -16.71
CA VAL A 497 -10.48 8.56 -16.50
C VAL A 497 -11.67 9.51 -16.72
N ASN A 498 -11.61 10.71 -16.15
CA ASN A 498 -12.71 11.68 -16.28
C ASN A 498 -12.85 12.22 -17.70
N GLN A 499 -11.75 12.31 -18.46
CA GLN A 499 -11.80 12.68 -19.87
C GLN A 499 -12.53 11.60 -20.69
N ILE A 500 -12.21 10.31 -20.48
CA ILE A 500 -12.93 9.20 -21.12
C ILE A 500 -14.42 9.22 -20.75
N ALA A 501 -14.72 9.44 -19.46
CA ALA A 501 -16.11 9.53 -19.01
C ALA A 501 -16.89 10.63 -19.72
N ALA A 502 -16.28 11.80 -19.92
CA ALA A 502 -16.88 12.93 -20.62
C ALA A 502 -17.05 12.68 -22.12
N ASP A 503 -16.03 12.12 -22.78
CA ASP A 503 -16.03 11.88 -24.23
C ASP A 503 -17.03 10.78 -24.63
N GLU A 504 -17.19 9.76 -23.80
CA GLU A 504 -18.06 8.61 -24.07
C GLU A 504 -19.42 8.67 -23.35
N GLY A 505 -19.64 9.64 -22.46
CA GLY A 505 -20.88 9.79 -21.71
C GLY A 505 -21.14 8.66 -20.70
N LEU A 506 -20.09 8.18 -20.03
CA LEU A 506 -20.14 7.03 -19.11
C LEU A 506 -20.53 7.46 -17.69
N ASP A 507 -21.18 6.57 -16.91
CA ASP A 507 -21.34 6.73 -15.45
C ASP A 507 -20.03 6.34 -14.73
N LEU A 508 -18.95 7.04 -15.08
CA LEU A 508 -17.59 6.82 -14.63
C LEU A 508 -17.06 8.12 -14.01
N GLN A 509 -16.44 8.02 -12.83
CA GLN A 509 -15.78 9.17 -12.23
C GLN A 509 -14.58 8.71 -11.40
N ALA A 510 -13.48 9.46 -11.49
CA ALA A 510 -12.33 9.32 -10.62
C ALA A 510 -12.10 10.61 -9.82
N ALA A 511 -11.55 10.46 -8.62
CA ALA A 511 -11.22 11.55 -7.71
C ALA A 511 -9.96 11.23 -6.91
N ILE A 512 -9.36 12.29 -6.35
CA ILE A 512 -8.30 12.20 -5.35
C ILE A 512 -8.91 12.52 -3.98
N GLY A 513 -8.47 11.81 -2.94
CA GLY A 513 -8.87 12.11 -1.56
C GLY A 513 -7.79 11.80 -0.54
N ASP A 514 -7.75 12.59 0.54
CA ASP A 514 -6.97 12.30 1.74
C ASP A 514 -7.88 12.30 2.98
N PRO A 515 -8.73 11.27 3.13
CA PRO A 515 -9.79 11.26 4.13
C PRO A 515 -9.27 11.18 5.57
N THR A 516 -7.99 10.85 5.75
CA THR A 516 -7.33 10.72 7.07
C THR A 516 -6.23 11.75 7.30
N GLN A 517 -6.03 12.69 6.37
CA GLN A 517 -4.93 13.68 6.39
C GLN A 517 -3.55 13.04 6.53
N TYR A 518 -3.41 11.83 5.97
CA TYR A 518 -2.15 11.09 5.95
C TYR A 518 -2.03 10.33 4.63
N GLY A 519 -3.11 9.68 4.20
CA GLY A 519 -3.22 9.10 2.88
C GLY A 519 -4.04 7.82 2.84
N ILE A 520 -4.46 7.47 1.63
CA ILE A 520 -5.10 6.21 1.29
C ILE A 520 -4.04 5.17 0.98
N HIS A 521 -3.89 4.17 1.86
CA HIS A 521 -3.07 2.98 1.64
C HIS A 521 -3.95 1.73 1.44
N ASN A 522 -5.15 1.94 0.92
CA ASN A 522 -6.11 0.88 0.63
C ASN A 522 -5.83 0.21 -0.72
N LYS A 523 -6.28 -1.04 -0.87
CA LYS A 523 -6.30 -1.79 -2.14
C LYS A 523 -7.62 -2.55 -2.21
N MET A 524 -8.69 -1.79 -2.36
CA MET A 524 -10.06 -2.30 -2.30
C MET A 524 -10.76 -2.08 -3.63
N VAL A 525 -11.48 -3.12 -4.08
CA VAL A 525 -12.45 -3.01 -5.15
C VAL A 525 -13.76 -3.64 -4.68
N LEU A 526 -14.85 -2.89 -4.73
CA LEU A 526 -16.18 -3.37 -4.43
C LEU A 526 -16.94 -3.52 -5.74
N VAL A 527 -17.64 -4.64 -5.92
CA VAL A 527 -18.48 -4.87 -7.10
C VAL A 527 -19.84 -5.36 -6.64
N HIS A 528 -20.90 -4.68 -7.03
CA HIS A 528 -22.26 -5.20 -6.86
C HIS A 528 -22.81 -5.59 -8.21
N LEU A 529 -23.00 -6.90 -8.39
CA LEU A 529 -23.65 -7.46 -9.56
C LEU A 529 -25.13 -7.62 -9.24
N ALA A 530 -26.03 -7.00 -10.01
CA ALA A 530 -27.46 -6.96 -9.74
C ALA A 530 -28.08 -8.36 -9.52
N ASP A 531 -27.58 -9.35 -10.25
CA ASP A 531 -28.07 -10.74 -10.19
C ASP A 531 -27.34 -11.61 -9.15
N GLU A 532 -26.20 -11.18 -8.61
CA GLU A 532 -25.36 -11.99 -7.72
C GLU A 532 -25.13 -11.39 -6.32
N GLY A 533 -25.36 -10.09 -6.14
CA GLY A 533 -25.11 -9.34 -4.91
C GLY A 533 -23.70 -8.73 -4.85
N GLY A 534 -23.31 -8.34 -3.63
CA GLY A 534 -22.09 -7.58 -3.35
C GLY A 534 -20.84 -8.45 -3.14
N TYR A 535 -19.76 -8.01 -3.77
CA TYR A 535 -18.40 -8.54 -3.64
C TYR A 535 -17.48 -7.47 -3.05
N ALA A 536 -16.61 -7.88 -2.14
CA ALA A 536 -15.49 -7.07 -1.67
C ALA A 536 -14.17 -7.77 -1.99
N HIS A 537 -13.35 -7.15 -2.85
CA HIS A 537 -11.97 -7.52 -3.12
C HIS A 537 -11.05 -6.68 -2.25
N VAL A 538 -10.25 -7.32 -1.41
CA VAL A 538 -9.30 -6.69 -0.47
C VAL A 538 -8.00 -7.46 -0.50
N GLY A 539 -6.87 -6.77 -0.51
CA GLY A 539 -5.56 -7.41 -0.51
C GLY A 539 -4.42 -6.41 -0.50
N SER A 540 -3.27 -6.83 -0.99
CA SER A 540 -2.04 -6.02 -1.02
C SER A 540 -1.66 -5.49 -2.41
N ILE A 541 -2.34 -5.94 -3.47
CA ILE A 541 -2.04 -5.64 -4.88
C ILE A 541 -2.36 -4.18 -5.22
N ASN A 542 -1.33 -3.36 -5.47
CA ASN A 542 -1.45 -1.99 -5.99
C ASN A 542 -1.75 -1.97 -7.49
N GLY A 543 -1.99 -0.76 -8.04
CA GLY A 543 -2.17 -0.52 -9.47
C GLY A 543 -0.91 -0.55 -10.34
N SER A 544 0.25 -0.98 -9.82
CA SER A 544 1.50 -1.07 -10.57
C SER A 544 1.61 -2.35 -11.39
N GLU A 545 2.45 -2.31 -12.43
CA GLU A 545 2.86 -3.51 -13.16
C GLU A 545 3.60 -4.49 -12.24
N SER A 546 4.50 -3.99 -11.40
CA SER A 546 5.28 -4.81 -10.45
C SER A 546 4.41 -5.55 -9.44
N SER A 547 3.40 -4.90 -8.83
CA SER A 547 2.46 -5.59 -7.93
C SER A 547 1.66 -6.68 -8.65
N SER A 548 1.49 -6.59 -9.96
CA SER A 548 0.74 -7.59 -10.73
C SER A 548 1.62 -8.70 -11.30
N LYS A 549 2.91 -8.43 -11.57
CA LYS A 549 3.80 -9.30 -12.37
C LYS A 549 5.05 -9.79 -11.64
N LEU A 550 5.47 -9.15 -10.54
CA LEU A 550 6.78 -9.37 -9.91
C LEU A 550 6.70 -9.60 -8.40
N ASN A 551 5.80 -8.89 -7.71
CA ASN A 551 5.71 -8.96 -6.25
C ASN A 551 4.87 -10.16 -5.80
N ARG A 552 5.26 -10.76 -4.68
CA ARG A 552 4.45 -11.70 -3.89
C ARG A 552 3.34 -10.91 -3.22
N GLU A 553 2.11 -11.00 -3.73
CA GLU A 553 0.95 -10.30 -3.17
C GLU A 553 -0.18 -11.29 -2.85
N MET A 554 -1.13 -10.92 -2.00
CA MET A 554 -2.32 -11.75 -1.74
C MET A 554 -3.59 -10.90 -1.75
N ALA A 555 -4.66 -11.44 -2.31
CA ALA A 555 -5.98 -10.81 -2.31
C ALA A 555 -7.10 -11.83 -2.10
N ILE A 556 -8.13 -11.40 -1.36
CA ILE A 556 -9.36 -12.14 -1.12
C ILE A 556 -10.56 -11.40 -1.71
N GLN A 557 -11.46 -12.14 -2.34
CA GLN A 557 -12.80 -11.68 -2.67
C GLN A 557 -13.80 -12.32 -1.72
N VAL A 558 -14.72 -11.54 -1.18
CA VAL A 558 -15.79 -12.00 -0.29
C VAL A 558 -17.14 -11.62 -0.90
N ARG A 559 -17.95 -12.61 -1.26
CA ARG A 559 -19.33 -12.42 -1.71
C ARG A 559 -20.25 -12.34 -0.49
N SER A 560 -20.63 -11.12 -0.11
CA SER A 560 -21.44 -10.84 1.08
C SER A 560 -22.00 -9.41 1.04
N ASP A 561 -23.33 -9.26 0.91
CA ASP A 561 -23.97 -7.94 0.91
C ASP A 561 -23.72 -7.13 2.19
N PRO A 562 -23.71 -7.71 3.41
CA PRO A 562 -23.33 -6.97 4.60
C PRO A 562 -21.91 -6.40 4.55
N VAL A 563 -20.94 -7.18 4.04
CA VAL A 563 -19.54 -6.73 3.88
C VAL A 563 -19.45 -5.64 2.82
N TYR A 564 -20.06 -5.86 1.65
CA TYR A 564 -20.14 -4.86 0.58
C TYR A 564 -20.74 -3.53 1.09
N ARG A 565 -21.89 -3.58 1.76
CA ARG A 565 -22.55 -2.36 2.29
C ARG A 565 -21.72 -1.65 3.35
N TYR A 566 -21.01 -2.39 4.21
CA TYR A 566 -20.13 -1.79 5.21
C TYR A 566 -18.97 -1.03 4.56
N LEU A 567 -18.30 -1.64 3.58
CA LEU A 567 -17.19 -1.04 2.87
C LEU A 567 -17.62 0.01 1.84
N LYS A 568 -18.83 -0.08 1.28
CA LYS A 568 -19.40 0.98 0.43
C LYS A 568 -19.63 2.25 1.24
N ARG A 569 -20.10 2.13 2.50
CA ARG A 569 -20.21 3.30 3.40
C ARG A 569 -18.86 3.93 3.73
N LEU A 570 -17.80 3.11 3.84
CA LEU A 570 -16.42 3.62 3.92
C LEU A 570 -16.08 4.44 2.69
N PHE A 571 -16.19 3.83 1.50
CA PHE A 571 -15.90 4.48 0.24
C PHE A 571 -16.67 5.80 0.08
N GLU A 572 -17.98 5.79 0.36
CA GLU A 572 -18.81 6.99 0.25
C GLU A 572 -18.38 8.07 1.23
N ALA A 573 -18.07 7.73 2.48
CA ALA A 573 -17.57 8.69 3.46
C ALA A 573 -16.25 9.31 2.98
N ASP A 574 -15.29 8.48 2.56
CA ASP A 574 -13.98 8.94 2.11
C ASP A 574 -14.07 9.74 0.80
N TRP A 575 -14.98 9.36 -0.10
CA TRP A 575 -15.28 10.10 -1.33
C TRP A 575 -15.77 11.51 -1.02
N TRP A 576 -16.76 11.66 -0.15
CA TRP A 576 -17.33 12.98 0.17
C TRP A 576 -16.38 13.85 1.01
N ILE A 577 -15.52 13.25 1.83
CA ILE A 577 -14.46 13.98 2.54
C ILE A 577 -13.40 14.45 1.56
N GLY A 578 -12.98 13.59 0.62
CA GLY A 578 -12.01 13.94 -0.42
C GLY A 578 -12.56 14.91 -1.47
N GLN A 579 -13.89 14.98 -1.63
CA GLN A 579 -14.59 15.81 -2.61
C GLN A 579 -15.71 16.62 -1.93
N PRO A 580 -15.37 17.58 -1.05
CA PRO A 580 -16.36 18.34 -0.31
C PRO A 580 -17.19 19.18 -1.28
N VAL A 581 -18.51 19.03 -1.21
CA VAL A 581 -19.45 19.91 -1.91
C VAL A 581 -19.81 21.05 -0.97
N PHE A 582 -19.28 22.24 -1.24
CA PHE A 582 -19.65 23.45 -0.50
C PHE A 582 -21.01 23.94 -0.99
N LEU A 583 -22.07 23.59 -0.26
CA LEU A 583 -23.40 24.17 -0.47
C LEU A 583 -23.56 25.40 0.44
N PRO A 584 -24.01 26.55 -0.07
CA PRO A 584 -24.36 27.68 0.79
C PRO A 584 -25.54 27.28 1.69
N LEU A 585 -25.26 27.07 2.98
CA LEU A 585 -26.27 26.76 3.98
C LEU A 585 -26.95 28.07 4.42
N VAL A 586 -28.19 28.28 4.00
CA VAL A 586 -29.05 29.34 4.54
C VAL A 586 -29.97 28.71 5.59
N LEU A 587 -29.56 28.75 6.85
CA LEU A 587 -30.42 28.34 7.96
C LEU A 587 -31.46 29.42 8.22
N ARG A 588 -32.74 29.06 8.15
CA ARG A 588 -33.85 29.93 8.54
C ARG A 588 -34.30 29.52 9.94
N ASP A 589 -34.31 30.47 10.88
CA ASP A 589 -34.77 30.28 12.25
C ASP A 589 -33.96 29.25 13.08
N TYR A 590 -32.69 29.00 12.73
CA TYR A 590 -31.80 28.21 13.58
C TYR A 590 -31.41 29.01 14.82
N ALA A 591 -31.85 28.55 15.98
CA ALA A 591 -31.32 28.94 17.28
C ALA A 591 -30.44 27.78 17.77
N PRO A 592 -29.12 27.94 17.91
CA PRO A 592 -28.27 26.90 18.48
C PRO A 592 -28.76 26.53 19.88
N PRO A 593 -28.53 25.29 20.35
CA PRO A 593 -28.81 24.92 21.73
C PRO A 593 -28.12 25.92 22.67
N PRO A 594 -28.78 26.40 23.73
CA PRO A 594 -28.13 27.30 24.67
C PRO A 594 -26.93 26.57 25.29
N PRO A 595 -25.72 27.16 25.23
CA PRO A 595 -24.53 26.57 25.82
C PRO A 595 -24.68 26.39 27.34
N PRO A 596 -23.88 25.49 27.95
CA PRO A 596 -23.92 25.26 29.40
C PRO A 596 -23.62 26.53 30.22
N GLU A 597 -22.93 27.51 29.62
CA GLU A 597 -22.64 28.83 30.15
C GLU A 597 -22.87 29.88 29.04
N PRO A 598 -23.25 31.13 29.37
CA PRO A 598 -23.53 32.15 28.36
C PRO A 598 -22.27 32.47 27.53
N PRO A 599 -22.42 32.74 26.22
CA PRO A 599 -21.32 33.26 25.39
C PRO A 599 -20.71 34.51 26.03
N VAL A 600 -19.40 34.68 25.83
CA VAL A 600 -18.72 35.92 26.23
C VAL A 600 -19.20 37.09 25.37
N ASP A 601 -19.22 38.29 25.96
CA ASP A 601 -19.68 39.52 25.32
C ASP A 601 -18.52 40.43 24.86
N TYR A 602 -17.36 39.83 24.60
CA TYR A 602 -16.14 40.47 24.10
C TYR A 602 -15.50 39.66 22.97
N LEU A 603 -14.62 40.29 22.20
CA LEU A 603 -13.87 39.61 21.12
C LEU A 603 -12.92 38.56 21.69
N VAL A 604 -12.78 37.43 21.02
CA VAL A 604 -11.86 36.37 21.44
C VAL A 604 -10.93 35.98 20.30
N ILE A 605 -9.75 35.49 20.64
CA ILE A 605 -8.86 34.78 19.72
C ILE A 605 -9.47 33.39 19.55
N SER A 606 -9.98 33.11 18.35
CA SER A 606 -10.61 31.83 18.02
C SER A 606 -9.62 30.80 17.53
N GLU A 607 -8.48 31.20 16.93
CA GLU A 607 -7.51 30.25 16.44
C GLU A 607 -6.09 30.83 16.38
N VAL A 608 -5.07 30.02 16.68
CA VAL A 608 -3.66 30.41 16.59
C VAL A 608 -2.87 29.33 15.85
N TYR A 609 -2.30 29.68 14.70
CA TYR A 609 -1.41 28.82 13.94
C TYR A 609 0.05 29.24 14.15
N TYR A 610 0.64 28.71 15.21
CA TYR A 610 2.02 29.03 15.60
C TYR A 610 3.00 27.90 15.23
N ALA A 611 2.54 26.64 15.21
CA ALA A 611 3.41 25.49 15.03
C ALA A 611 3.76 25.31 13.56
N VAL A 612 4.77 26.03 13.08
CA VAL A 612 5.16 26.03 11.67
C VAL A 612 6.66 25.80 11.50
N ARG A 613 7.05 25.34 10.30
CA ARG A 613 8.46 25.25 9.89
C ARG A 613 8.99 26.57 9.33
N ASN A 614 8.11 27.31 8.64
CA ASN A 614 8.39 28.66 8.17
C ASN A 614 7.59 29.64 9.04
N PRO A 615 8.24 30.46 9.90
CA PRO A 615 7.55 31.45 10.73
C PRO A 615 6.67 32.43 9.93
N GLU A 616 6.97 32.64 8.65
CA GLU A 616 6.16 33.51 7.78
C GLU A 616 4.75 32.96 7.53
N SER A 617 4.49 31.69 7.87
CA SER A 617 3.17 31.07 7.77
C SER A 617 2.33 31.22 9.04
N GLU A 618 2.81 31.89 10.08
CA GLU A 618 2.07 32.10 11.33
C GLU A 618 0.87 33.02 11.13
N TRP A 619 -0.23 32.75 11.83
CA TRP A 619 -1.41 33.61 11.84
C TRP A 619 -2.29 33.41 13.08
N VAL A 620 -3.15 34.39 13.34
CA VAL A 620 -4.17 34.33 14.41
C VAL A 620 -5.53 34.74 13.85
N GLU A 621 -6.58 34.10 14.34
CA GLU A 621 -7.97 34.42 14.02
C GLU A 621 -8.67 35.02 15.24
N ILE A 622 -9.44 36.09 15.01
CA ILE A 622 -10.24 36.77 16.02
C ILE A 622 -11.71 36.63 15.65
N TYR A 623 -12.52 36.21 16.62
CA TYR A 623 -13.96 36.03 16.47
C TYR A 623 -14.75 37.05 17.30
N ASN A 624 -15.87 37.51 16.74
CA ASN A 624 -16.82 38.38 17.44
C ASN A 624 -18.07 37.61 17.89
N PRO A 625 -18.13 37.15 19.16
CA PRO A 625 -19.31 36.50 19.71
C PRO A 625 -20.44 37.45 20.12
N THR A 626 -20.21 38.77 20.08
CA THR A 626 -21.18 39.76 20.56
C THR A 626 -22.39 39.89 19.63
N ASP A 627 -23.51 40.40 20.15
CA ASP A 627 -24.77 40.59 19.40
C ASP A 627 -24.71 41.72 18.35
N GLY A 628 -23.55 42.36 18.13
CA GLY A 628 -23.39 43.49 17.23
C GLY A 628 -22.00 43.61 16.61
N PRO A 629 -21.83 44.48 15.60
CA PRO A 629 -20.50 44.76 15.06
C PRO A 629 -19.62 45.48 16.09
N VAL A 630 -18.35 45.09 16.17
CA VAL A 630 -17.33 45.72 17.03
C VAL A 630 -16.37 46.52 16.17
N ALA A 631 -16.21 47.81 16.47
CA ALA A 631 -15.17 48.64 15.86
C ALA A 631 -13.82 48.31 16.50
N LEU A 632 -12.81 48.00 15.68
CA LEU A 632 -11.48 47.61 16.16
C LEU A 632 -10.55 48.81 16.38
N ASP A 633 -11.08 50.04 16.35
CA ASP A 633 -10.30 51.24 16.67
C ASP A 633 -9.73 51.16 18.10
N GLY A 634 -8.40 51.09 18.20
CA GLY A 634 -7.70 50.97 19.47
C GLY A 634 -7.50 49.54 19.97
N TYR A 635 -7.97 48.53 19.22
CA TYR A 635 -7.61 47.12 19.46
C TYR A 635 -6.22 46.80 18.88
N GLN A 636 -5.56 45.83 19.50
CA GLN A 636 -4.21 45.39 19.14
C GLN A 636 -4.05 43.90 19.37
N VAL A 637 -3.18 43.25 18.60
CA VAL A 637 -2.86 41.83 18.74
C VAL A 637 -1.34 41.61 18.62
N GLY A 638 -0.81 40.71 19.43
CA GLY A 638 0.64 40.51 19.56
C GLY A 638 1.01 39.54 20.65
N ASP A 639 2.29 39.17 20.70
CA ASP A 639 2.89 38.28 21.71
C ASP A 639 3.47 39.04 22.92
N ALA A 640 3.60 40.37 22.83
CA ALA A 640 4.15 41.20 23.91
C ALA A 640 3.28 41.22 25.18
N GLU A 641 3.69 40.49 26.22
CA GLU A 641 2.87 40.36 27.43
C GLU A 641 2.90 41.59 28.36
N SER A 642 3.82 42.54 28.10
CA SER A 642 3.83 43.86 28.75
C SER A 642 4.49 44.94 27.88
N PRO A 643 4.27 46.24 28.15
CA PRO A 643 4.73 47.33 27.27
C PRO A 643 6.25 47.38 27.06
N SER A 644 7.02 46.89 28.04
CA SER A 644 8.49 46.94 28.02
C SER A 644 9.14 45.72 27.38
N ARG A 645 8.35 44.77 26.85
CA ARG A 645 8.89 43.52 26.30
C ARG A 645 9.34 43.70 24.86
N TYR A 646 10.38 42.95 24.51
CA TYR A 646 10.97 42.98 23.17
C TYR A 646 10.30 41.90 22.31
N GLU A 647 8.99 42.06 22.16
CA GLU A 647 8.05 41.21 21.44
C GLU A 647 7.08 42.15 20.68
N GLY A 648 6.34 41.62 19.72
CA GLY A 648 5.49 42.35 18.79
C GLY A 648 4.10 42.67 19.33
N MET A 649 3.55 43.81 18.90
CA MET A 649 2.15 44.17 19.08
C MET A 649 1.73 45.13 17.99
N TYR A 650 0.57 44.85 17.41
CA TYR A 650 0.12 45.50 16.18
C TYR A 650 -1.35 45.90 16.30
N ARG A 651 -1.69 47.06 15.76
CA ARG A 651 -3.01 47.70 15.87
C ARG A 651 -3.77 47.56 14.56
N PHE A 652 -5.06 47.37 14.66
CA PHE A 652 -5.92 47.36 13.48
C PHE A 652 -5.94 48.73 12.79
N PRO A 653 -5.98 48.78 11.45
CA PRO A 653 -6.20 50.01 10.72
C PRO A 653 -7.49 50.73 11.16
N PRO A 654 -7.53 52.07 11.17
CA PRO A 654 -8.71 52.82 11.58
C PRO A 654 -9.95 52.45 10.77
N SER A 655 -11.14 52.53 11.41
CA SER A 655 -12.42 52.15 10.79
C SER A 655 -12.58 50.66 10.46
N THR A 656 -11.68 49.79 10.90
CA THR A 656 -11.88 48.34 10.83
C THR A 656 -13.04 47.94 11.74
N THR A 657 -13.98 47.15 11.22
CA THR A 657 -15.15 46.68 11.96
C THR A 657 -15.32 45.18 11.75
N LEU A 658 -15.49 44.44 12.84
CA LEU A 658 -15.77 43.01 12.80
C LEU A 658 -17.27 42.77 13.06
N PRO A 659 -18.05 42.30 12.07
CA PRO A 659 -19.47 42.00 12.27
C PRO A 659 -19.73 40.94 13.36
N SER A 660 -20.93 40.94 13.94
CA SER A 660 -21.38 39.88 14.85
C SER A 660 -21.31 38.51 14.17
N GLY A 661 -20.71 37.52 14.83
CA GLY A 661 -20.55 36.15 14.34
C GLY A 661 -19.54 36.01 13.20
N ALA A 662 -18.75 37.03 12.90
CA ALA A 662 -17.69 36.97 11.90
C ALA A 662 -16.31 36.74 12.55
N VAL A 663 -15.38 36.27 11.72
CA VAL A 663 -13.96 36.10 12.06
C VAL A 663 -13.11 37.09 11.27
N LEU A 664 -11.88 37.30 11.74
CA LEU A 664 -10.86 38.09 11.08
C LEU A 664 -9.49 37.47 11.29
N VAL A 665 -8.73 37.29 10.21
CA VAL A 665 -7.41 36.63 10.24
C VAL A 665 -6.28 37.65 10.08
N VAL A 666 -5.33 37.62 11.00
CA VAL A 666 -4.09 38.40 10.96
C VAL A 666 -2.91 37.45 10.75
N ALA A 667 -2.22 37.57 9.62
CA ALA A 667 -1.09 36.73 9.26
C ALA A 667 0.25 37.46 9.40
N TYR A 668 1.34 36.70 9.56
CA TYR A 668 2.69 37.24 9.42
C TYR A 668 2.91 37.80 8.01
N ASP A 669 2.67 36.97 6.99
CA ASP A 669 2.77 37.29 5.55
C ASP A 669 1.52 36.76 4.83
N GLY A 670 0.73 37.67 4.25
CA GLY A 670 -0.50 37.35 3.54
C GLY A 670 -0.28 36.54 2.26
N SER A 671 0.93 36.51 1.70
CA SER A 671 1.28 35.64 0.57
C SER A 671 1.30 34.15 0.94
N GLN A 672 1.55 33.84 2.22
CA GLN A 672 1.54 32.48 2.75
C GLN A 672 0.15 32.05 3.25
N VAL A 673 -0.73 33.02 3.54
CA VAL A 673 -2.06 32.81 4.11
C VAL A 673 -3.11 33.55 3.24
N PRO A 674 -3.58 32.95 2.14
CA PRO A 674 -4.49 33.61 1.18
C PRO A 674 -5.84 34.10 1.75
N GLN A 675 -6.20 33.65 2.95
CA GLN A 675 -7.42 34.01 3.67
C GLN A 675 -7.22 35.19 4.65
N ALA A 676 -5.99 35.71 4.77
CA ALA A 676 -5.69 36.80 5.69
C ALA A 676 -6.46 38.07 5.33
N ASP A 677 -7.08 38.69 6.34
CA ASP A 677 -7.69 40.01 6.22
C ASP A 677 -6.65 41.12 6.42
N PHE A 678 -5.65 40.85 7.26
CA PHE A 678 -4.50 41.72 7.47
C PHE A 678 -3.19 40.93 7.53
N GLU A 679 -2.09 41.58 7.16
CA GLU A 679 -0.73 41.07 7.36
C GLU A 679 0.10 41.98 8.27
N ILE A 680 1.09 41.42 8.96
CA ILE A 680 1.98 42.15 9.86
C ILE A 680 3.12 42.82 9.09
N TYR A 681 3.62 42.15 8.06
CA TYR A 681 4.71 42.63 7.22
C TYR A 681 4.23 42.73 5.76
N ASP A 682 4.44 43.91 5.15
CA ASP A 682 4.07 44.24 3.75
C ASP A 682 4.83 43.35 2.74
N ASN A 683 4.24 42.19 2.45
CA ASN A 683 4.78 41.15 1.58
C ASN A 683 3.79 40.76 0.46
N SER A 684 2.54 41.24 0.52
CA SER A 684 1.48 40.92 -0.44
C SER A 684 0.54 42.11 -0.71
N ASP A 685 -0.56 41.87 -1.42
CA ASP A 685 -1.63 42.88 -1.58
C ASP A 685 -2.58 42.93 -0.36
N THR A 686 -2.30 42.17 0.69
CA THR A 686 -3.10 42.11 1.92
C THR A 686 -2.90 43.38 2.75
N PRO A 687 -3.95 44.00 3.31
CA PRO A 687 -3.81 45.22 4.11
C PRO A 687 -2.88 45.04 5.32
N GLU A 688 -1.98 46.00 5.57
CA GLU A 688 -1.01 45.93 6.66
C GLU A 688 -1.60 46.36 8.03
N MET A 689 -1.20 45.67 9.10
CA MET A 689 -1.41 46.11 10.48
C MET A 689 -0.51 47.29 10.85
N LEU A 690 -0.93 48.12 11.80
CA LEU A 690 -0.15 49.28 12.23
C LEU A 690 0.73 48.95 13.43
N THR A 691 1.97 49.43 13.48
CA THR A 691 2.83 49.25 14.66
C THR A 691 2.20 49.84 15.93
N SER A 692 2.37 49.14 17.06
CA SER A 692 1.95 49.60 18.39
C SER A 692 3.06 50.34 19.15
N THR A 693 2.66 51.09 20.19
CA THR A 693 3.55 51.59 21.24
C THR A 693 3.66 50.65 22.43
N TRP A 694 2.88 49.57 22.46
CA TRP A 694 3.00 48.46 23.39
C TRP A 694 3.96 47.43 22.79
N GLY A 695 4.93 46.93 23.55
CA GLY A 695 5.98 46.08 22.98
C GLY A 695 7.00 46.88 22.17
N THR A 696 8.16 46.27 21.92
CA THR A 696 9.30 46.93 21.26
C THR A 696 10.03 46.03 20.26
N GLY A 697 9.53 44.81 20.05
CA GLY A 697 10.12 43.80 19.19
C GLY A 697 9.26 43.46 17.97
N ASP A 698 9.62 42.34 17.35
CA ASP A 698 8.96 41.76 16.17
C ASP A 698 8.00 40.64 16.58
N TRP A 699 7.04 40.32 15.72
CA TRP A 699 6.19 39.15 15.88
C TRP A 699 7.02 37.86 15.77
N THR A 700 7.04 37.02 16.80
CA THR A 700 7.72 35.72 16.72
C THR A 700 7.07 34.73 17.68
N LEU A 701 6.26 33.80 17.17
CA LEU A 701 5.62 32.80 18.03
C LEU A 701 6.50 31.57 18.22
N ARG A 702 6.85 31.28 19.47
CA ARG A 702 7.65 30.08 19.80
C ARG A 702 6.82 28.79 19.73
N ASN A 703 7.35 27.82 18.99
CA ASN A 703 6.80 26.47 18.87
C ASN A 703 6.75 25.69 20.19
N ASP A 704 7.69 25.93 21.10
CA ASP A 704 7.85 25.24 22.38
C ASP A 704 7.10 25.91 23.54
N GLY A 705 6.63 27.14 23.34
CA GLY A 705 5.74 27.85 24.27
C GLY A 705 5.77 29.35 24.09
N ASP A 706 4.60 29.94 23.86
CA ASP A 706 4.39 31.38 23.75
C ASP A 706 2.97 31.79 24.14
N GLN A 707 2.66 33.08 23.94
CA GLN A 707 1.33 33.64 24.11
C GLN A 707 0.95 34.61 22.99
N VAL A 708 -0.35 34.76 22.74
CA VAL A 708 -0.92 35.86 21.96
C VAL A 708 -1.94 36.58 22.83
N LEU A 709 -1.86 37.90 22.86
CA LEU A 709 -2.77 38.79 23.56
C LEU A 709 -3.62 39.56 22.56
N LEU A 710 -4.90 39.68 22.84
CA LEU A 710 -5.80 40.66 22.24
C LEU A 710 -6.01 41.79 23.25
N LEU A 711 -5.53 42.98 22.91
CA LEU A 711 -5.73 44.20 23.70
C LEU A 711 -6.86 45.02 23.10
N GLY A 712 -7.74 45.54 23.97
CA GLY A 712 -8.78 46.48 23.62
C GLY A 712 -8.36 47.94 23.85
N PRO A 713 -9.31 48.89 23.67
CA PRO A 713 -9.05 50.31 23.83
C PRO A 713 -8.49 50.66 25.22
N GLY A 714 -7.40 51.43 25.24
CA GLY A 714 -6.69 51.79 26.48
C GLY A 714 -5.78 50.69 27.01
N ASP A 715 -5.36 49.77 26.13
CA ASP A 715 -4.43 48.66 26.39
C ASP A 715 -4.95 47.69 27.48
N GLN A 716 -6.27 47.51 27.54
CA GLN A 716 -6.88 46.51 28.41
C GLN A 716 -6.78 45.14 27.77
N VAL A 717 -6.34 44.14 28.53
CA VAL A 717 -6.32 42.75 28.06
C VAL A 717 -7.76 42.27 27.90
N VAL A 718 -8.11 41.84 26.70
CA VAL A 718 -9.44 41.34 26.34
C VAL A 718 -9.45 39.82 26.30
N ASP A 719 -8.44 39.21 25.66
CA ASP A 719 -8.28 37.76 25.60
C ASP A 719 -6.78 37.41 25.51
N VAL A 720 -6.41 36.22 25.99
CA VAL A 720 -5.05 35.69 25.96
C VAL A 720 -5.08 34.19 25.66
N VAL A 721 -4.28 33.78 24.66
CA VAL A 721 -4.01 32.36 24.39
C VAL A 721 -2.58 32.05 24.77
N VAL A 722 -2.37 31.01 25.57
CA VAL A 722 -1.04 30.58 26.03
C VAL A 722 -0.84 29.11 25.73
N TRP A 723 0.36 28.71 25.29
CA TRP A 723 0.67 27.30 25.05
C TRP A 723 2.08 26.90 25.47
N GLY A 724 2.31 25.59 25.51
CA GLY A 724 3.62 24.99 25.73
C GLY A 724 4.19 25.30 27.10
N ASP A 725 5.44 25.79 27.13
CA ASP A 725 6.15 26.17 28.36
C ASP A 725 5.92 27.62 28.83
N ALA A 726 5.10 28.40 28.12
CA ALA A 726 4.80 29.79 28.46
C ALA A 726 3.79 29.91 29.61
N THR A 727 3.80 31.08 30.27
CA THR A 727 2.89 31.39 31.37
C THR A 727 2.38 32.81 31.28
N TYR A 728 1.07 33.00 31.41
CA TYR A 728 0.44 34.31 31.61
C TYR A 728 -0.38 34.32 32.90
N THR A 729 -0.38 35.44 33.63
CA THR A 729 -1.05 35.48 34.94
C THR A 729 -2.56 35.42 34.76
N GLY A 730 -3.18 34.38 35.31
CA GLY A 730 -4.63 34.17 35.24
C GLY A 730 -5.06 33.20 34.15
N THR A 731 -4.15 32.78 33.26
CA THR A 731 -4.46 31.89 32.13
C THR A 731 -3.69 30.58 32.25
N LEU A 732 -4.38 29.43 32.11
CA LEU A 732 -3.72 28.12 32.04
C LEU A 732 -3.32 27.80 30.59
N ALA A 733 -2.06 27.39 30.39
CA ALA A 733 -1.53 27.12 29.06
C ALA A 733 -2.05 25.80 28.48
N HIS A 734 -2.37 25.81 27.18
CA HIS A 734 -2.60 24.58 26.42
C HIS A 734 -1.27 23.82 26.27
N PRO A 735 -1.22 22.47 26.30
CA PRO A 735 0.03 21.70 26.13
C PRO A 735 0.77 21.91 24.79
N GLY A 736 0.16 22.63 23.85
CA GLY A 736 0.63 22.82 22.48
C GLY A 736 0.22 21.69 21.52
N VAL A 737 0.36 21.93 20.23
CA VAL A 737 0.04 20.95 19.19
C VAL A 737 1.18 19.95 18.96
N SER A 738 0.84 18.75 18.49
CA SER A 738 1.82 17.66 18.28
C SER A 738 2.56 17.71 16.94
N ARG A 739 2.20 18.61 16.00
CA ARG A 739 2.79 18.70 14.65
C ARG A 739 2.88 20.14 14.16
N PHE A 740 3.89 20.40 13.33
CA PHE A 740 4.11 21.69 12.65
C PHE A 740 3.10 22.03 11.52
N THR A 741 1.91 21.45 11.56
CA THR A 741 0.84 21.66 10.56
C THR A 741 -0.52 21.83 11.23
N HIS A 742 -0.57 22.03 12.55
CA HIS A 742 -1.81 22.20 13.31
C HIS A 742 -1.82 23.57 14.00
N SER A 743 -3.02 24.12 14.16
CA SER A 743 -3.36 25.30 14.96
C SER A 743 -3.99 24.88 16.29
N LEU A 744 -4.12 25.85 17.20
CA LEU A 744 -5.02 25.75 18.36
C LEU A 744 -6.33 26.42 18.01
N GLU A 745 -7.43 25.68 17.97
CA GLU A 745 -8.78 26.20 17.69
C GLU A 745 -9.62 26.24 18.98
N ARG A 746 -10.19 27.41 19.30
CA ARG A 746 -11.12 27.60 20.41
C ARG A 746 -12.45 26.91 20.10
N TYR A 747 -12.89 26.02 20.96
CA TYR A 747 -14.09 25.22 20.71
C TYR A 747 -14.98 25.06 21.96
N PRO A 748 -16.21 25.62 21.98
CA PRO A 748 -16.81 26.49 20.95
C PRO A 748 -16.13 27.87 20.85
N PRO A 749 -16.16 28.55 19.68
CA PRO A 749 -15.40 29.80 19.46
C PRO A 749 -15.92 31.01 20.25
N TYR A 750 -17.07 30.90 20.91
CA TYR A 750 -17.67 31.97 21.73
C TYR A 750 -17.51 31.73 23.24
N TYR A 751 -16.62 30.81 23.63
CA TYR A 751 -16.45 30.36 25.00
C TYR A 751 -15.00 30.54 25.47
N ASP A 752 -14.84 31.15 26.64
CA ASP A 752 -13.54 31.50 27.21
C ASP A 752 -13.58 31.37 28.73
N THR A 753 -12.75 30.48 29.25
CA THR A 753 -12.65 30.14 30.68
C THR A 753 -11.33 30.58 31.31
N ASP A 754 -10.47 31.24 30.53
CA ASP A 754 -9.06 31.48 30.84
C ASP A 754 -8.26 30.17 31.07
N ASP A 755 -8.77 29.01 30.62
CA ASP A 755 -8.06 27.73 30.62
C ASP A 755 -7.88 27.27 29.17
N CYS A 756 -6.75 27.63 28.55
CA CYS A 756 -6.51 27.28 27.15
C CYS A 756 -6.46 25.76 26.93
N ALA A 757 -6.14 24.95 27.95
CA ALA A 757 -6.18 23.50 27.86
C ALA A 757 -7.62 22.95 27.80
N HIS A 758 -8.60 23.74 28.22
CA HIS A 758 -10.03 23.43 28.12
C HIS A 758 -10.68 24.06 26.89
N ASP A 759 -10.30 25.30 26.59
CA ASP A 759 -10.96 26.12 25.58
C ASP A 759 -10.50 25.78 24.16
N PHE A 760 -9.29 25.24 23.98
CA PHE A 760 -8.69 24.91 22.69
C PHE A 760 -8.51 23.39 22.50
N ARG A 761 -8.56 22.93 21.25
CA ARG A 761 -8.38 21.51 20.87
C ARG A 761 -7.31 21.29 19.81
#